data_AF-A0A1M6XZK9-F1
#
_entry.id   AF-A0A1M6XZK9-F1
#
_cell.length_a   1.000
_cell.length_b   1.000
_cell.length_c   1.000
_cell.angle_alpha   90.00
_cell.angle_beta   90.00
_cell.angle_gamma   90.00
#
_symmetry.space_group_name_H-M   'P 1'
#
loop_
_entity.id
_entity.type
_entity.pdbx_description
1 polymer ?
#
loop_
_entity_poly.entity_id
_entity_poly.type
_entity_poly.pdbx_seq_one_letter_code
_entity_poly.pdbx_strand_id
1 'polypeptide(L)'
;MKIRIKGNYPQGLEITRGERGVPHVKAKDMAGVIWGMGYCHAMDRGLQMLVMRILGQGRGCECLDDSDEMLEVDRFFRRLNWGGRLKEQWNLLNAEEQGLLSAYCDGVNAYLSRKRPLECRLVGYKPEPWIPEDTLMICRMVGYLTLAQSQGEVERLFIEMVQAGVDSDLLASLFPVEAEEIDRDLLSKIKLEERLVPETLKWLSPVPRAMASNNWVISGAKTATGNAMLCNDPHLEVNRLPNVWYETTCQWGNQYGMGANMPGLPGIVIGRNHNLSWGATYPFMDNIDSWIEECKEGKYKREDEWLDFTVRKEVVKRKKHDPLELTFYENHHGVLEGDPNQEGFYLTTCWGPSLSGANSVRAIFKVTRSATVEQGMEALGKLEVAFNFVFADNKGNIGYQMTGLYPLRKDGVNGFLPMPGWDPEYDWKGFADPKDLPREYNPECGYIVTANQDQNHQGVLDPANMPMGDYRARRISQLLEERGNHDFHSTRAIQMDTYSIQAREFLDILLPAAPDSRGKSVLESWDCKYDFDSQAAPFFEAFYSELRKKVFGEAGIGVDIMVHLEQETGVFIDFYQNFDRMMTDENSPWYKDFTREQAFAAALAKAEEGYDWNKTWKDVNKAMLTNIFFGGKTPAYLGFDYGPIPLRGGRATPHQGQIYNSGGRQTTFSPSFRMITDMGEKVLYTCIAGGTSDRRLSKYYKDGVEDWLEGKFKKLEGQLPE
;
A
#
# COMPACT_ATOMS: atom_id res chain seq x y z
N MET A 1 -13.03 -27.48 -13.17
CA MET A 1 -14.42 -27.80 -12.74
C MET A 1 -15.38 -26.71 -13.20
N LYS A 2 -16.46 -27.02 -13.92
CA LYS A 2 -17.46 -26.02 -14.37
C LYS A 2 -18.35 -25.54 -13.22
N ILE A 3 -18.56 -24.22 -13.12
CA ILE A 3 -19.44 -23.60 -12.13
C ILE A 3 -20.84 -23.47 -12.72
N ARG A 4 -21.84 -23.98 -11.99
CA ARG A 4 -23.24 -23.86 -12.39
C ARG A 4 -23.81 -22.52 -11.94
N ILE A 5 -23.99 -21.60 -12.89
CA ILE A 5 -24.70 -20.34 -12.68
C ILE A 5 -26.20 -20.63 -12.70
N LYS A 6 -26.96 -20.07 -11.75
CA LYS A 6 -28.44 -20.07 -11.82
C LYS A 6 -28.97 -18.66 -12.05
N GLY A 7 -30.16 -18.54 -12.63
CA GLY A 7 -30.77 -17.26 -13.01
C GLY A 7 -30.37 -16.83 -14.41
N ASN A 8 -30.67 -15.58 -14.76
CA ASN A 8 -30.26 -14.99 -16.03
C ASN A 8 -28.79 -14.60 -15.97
N TYR A 9 -28.05 -14.89 -17.04
CA TYR A 9 -26.64 -14.54 -17.20
C TYR A 9 -26.34 -14.30 -18.69
N PRO A 10 -25.26 -13.58 -19.02
CA PRO A 10 -24.89 -13.28 -20.40
C PRO A 10 -24.77 -14.52 -21.29
N GLN A 11 -25.19 -14.41 -22.55
CA GLN A 11 -25.11 -15.51 -23.50
C GLN A 11 -23.65 -15.93 -23.74
N GLY A 12 -23.40 -17.24 -23.74
CA GLY A 12 -22.06 -17.79 -23.96
C GLY A 12 -21.12 -17.67 -22.76
N LEU A 13 -21.61 -17.20 -21.60
CA LEU A 13 -20.82 -17.16 -20.38
C LEU A 13 -20.58 -18.58 -19.83
N GLU A 14 -19.31 -18.90 -19.59
CA GLU A 14 -18.85 -20.10 -18.93
C GLU A 14 -17.83 -19.74 -17.86
N ILE A 15 -18.02 -20.26 -16.65
CA ILE A 15 -17.07 -20.12 -15.55
C ILE A 15 -16.56 -21.52 -15.19
N THR A 16 -15.24 -21.70 -15.21
CA THR A 16 -14.58 -22.92 -14.74
C THR A 16 -13.54 -22.61 -13.68
N ARG A 17 -13.10 -23.63 -12.93
CA ARG A 17 -12.02 -23.56 -11.94
C ARG A 17 -10.79 -24.29 -12.48
N GLY A 18 -9.67 -23.57 -12.51
CA GLY A 18 -8.34 -24.10 -12.76
C GLY A 18 -7.62 -24.53 -11.49
N GLU A 19 -6.29 -24.56 -11.57
CA GLU A 19 -5.39 -24.86 -10.45
C GLU A 19 -5.62 -23.89 -9.26
N ARG A 20 -5.51 -24.41 -8.02
CA ARG A 20 -5.77 -23.67 -6.77
C ARG A 20 -7.11 -22.89 -6.72
N GLY A 21 -8.06 -23.25 -7.57
CA GLY A 21 -9.39 -22.64 -7.58
C GLY A 21 -9.49 -21.31 -8.34
N VAL A 22 -8.46 -20.91 -9.09
CA VAL A 22 -8.52 -19.70 -9.92
C VAL A 22 -9.68 -19.82 -10.93
N PRO A 23 -10.61 -18.86 -10.98
CA PRO A 23 -11.67 -18.85 -11.97
C PRO A 23 -11.13 -18.56 -13.38
N HIS A 24 -11.68 -19.27 -14.35
CA HIS A 24 -11.60 -18.94 -15.75
C HIS A 24 -12.98 -18.51 -16.24
N VAL A 25 -13.11 -17.26 -16.67
CA VAL A 25 -14.34 -16.64 -17.13
C VAL A 25 -14.28 -16.46 -18.64
N LYS A 26 -15.08 -17.22 -19.37
CA LYS A 26 -15.20 -17.13 -20.83
C LYS A 26 -16.55 -16.54 -21.20
N ALA A 27 -16.59 -15.55 -22.08
CA ALA A 27 -17.84 -15.03 -22.63
C ALA A 27 -17.67 -14.59 -24.09
N LYS A 28 -18.77 -14.14 -24.72
CA LYS A 28 -18.73 -13.64 -26.10
C LYS A 28 -17.99 -12.31 -26.21
N ASP A 29 -18.17 -11.43 -25.23
CA ASP A 29 -17.63 -10.07 -25.19
C ASP A 29 -17.13 -9.70 -23.79
N MET A 30 -16.53 -8.51 -23.69
CA MET A 30 -15.96 -8.02 -22.44
C MET A 30 -17.02 -7.79 -21.36
N ALA A 31 -18.25 -7.36 -21.73
CA ALA A 31 -19.33 -7.17 -20.76
C ALA A 31 -19.73 -8.49 -20.09
N GLY A 32 -19.79 -9.59 -20.85
CA GLY A 32 -20.03 -10.92 -20.30
C GLY A 32 -18.91 -11.39 -19.35
N VAL A 33 -17.65 -11.11 -19.68
CA VAL A 33 -16.50 -11.40 -18.82
C VAL A 33 -16.56 -10.59 -17.52
N ILE A 34 -16.84 -9.29 -17.61
CA ILE A 34 -16.92 -8.40 -16.45
C ILE A 34 -18.08 -8.79 -15.52
N TRP A 35 -19.23 -9.21 -16.09
CA TRP A 35 -20.31 -9.82 -15.32
C TRP A 35 -19.87 -11.10 -14.61
N GLY A 36 -19.18 -12.00 -15.32
CA GLY A 36 -18.68 -13.25 -14.74
C GLY A 36 -17.65 -13.03 -13.64
N MET A 37 -16.81 -12.01 -13.78
CA MET A 37 -15.85 -11.57 -12.76
C MET A 37 -16.58 -11.10 -11.50
N GLY A 38 -17.61 -10.25 -11.63
CA GLY A 38 -18.45 -9.84 -10.49
C GLY A 38 -19.10 -11.02 -9.77
N TYR A 39 -19.61 -11.99 -10.54
CA TYR A 39 -20.16 -13.23 -9.99
C TYR A 39 -19.14 -14.04 -9.19
N CYS A 40 -17.92 -14.18 -9.72
CA CYS A 40 -16.80 -14.86 -9.08
C CYS A 40 -16.33 -14.15 -7.81
N HIS A 41 -16.19 -12.82 -7.84
CA HIS A 41 -15.85 -12.01 -6.67
C HIS A 41 -16.88 -12.21 -5.55
N ALA A 42 -18.18 -12.10 -5.84
CA ALA A 42 -19.21 -12.31 -4.84
C ALA A 42 -19.25 -13.76 -4.30
N MET A 43 -18.99 -14.73 -5.18
CA MET A 43 -18.97 -16.13 -4.81
C MET A 43 -17.81 -16.46 -3.87
N ASP A 44 -16.61 -15.97 -4.16
CA ASP A 44 -15.40 -16.39 -3.45
C ASP A 44 -14.93 -15.41 -2.41
N ARG A 45 -15.20 -14.11 -2.60
CA ARG A 45 -14.69 -12.96 -1.85
C ARG A 45 -15.82 -12.05 -1.33
N GLY A 46 -17.04 -12.58 -1.25
CA GLY A 46 -18.21 -11.80 -0.84
C GLY A 46 -18.13 -11.23 0.57
N LEU A 47 -17.43 -11.89 1.51
CA LEU A 47 -17.20 -11.32 2.85
C LEU A 47 -16.28 -10.12 2.76
N GLN A 48 -15.14 -10.27 2.09
CA GLN A 48 -14.17 -9.18 1.89
C GLN A 48 -14.83 -7.96 1.26
N MET A 49 -15.60 -8.15 0.17
CA MET A 49 -16.30 -7.06 -0.51
C MET A 49 -17.28 -6.33 0.42
N LEU A 50 -18.09 -7.07 1.18
CA LEU A 50 -19.11 -6.49 2.03
C LEU A 50 -18.52 -5.77 3.23
N VAL A 51 -17.47 -6.32 3.85
CA VAL A 51 -16.75 -5.64 4.94
C VAL A 51 -16.14 -4.34 4.44
N MET A 52 -15.44 -4.35 3.31
CA MET A 52 -14.84 -3.14 2.73
C MET A 52 -15.91 -2.08 2.41
N ARG A 53 -17.06 -2.46 1.84
CA ARG A 53 -18.17 -1.53 1.59
C ARG A 53 -18.73 -0.93 2.88
N ILE A 54 -18.96 -1.76 3.90
CA ILE A 54 -19.52 -1.30 5.17
C ILE A 54 -18.58 -0.31 5.85
N LEU A 55 -17.28 -0.60 5.88
CA LEU A 55 -16.28 0.29 6.47
C LEU A 55 -16.18 1.58 5.65
N GLY A 56 -16.08 1.50 4.32
CA GLY A 56 -16.05 2.67 3.43
C GLY A 56 -17.25 3.62 3.59
N GLN A 57 -18.42 3.08 3.93
CA GLN A 57 -19.64 3.85 4.21
C GLN A 57 -19.73 4.36 5.67
N GLY A 58 -18.79 4.01 6.54
CA GLY A 58 -18.85 4.29 7.98
C GLY A 58 -20.10 3.71 8.64
N ARG A 59 -20.38 2.43 8.37
CA ARG A 59 -21.56 1.68 8.89
C ARG A 59 -21.16 0.44 9.68
N GLY A 60 -19.93 0.37 10.18
CA GLY A 60 -19.40 -0.69 11.03
C GLY A 60 -20.26 -0.92 12.28
N CYS A 61 -20.62 0.15 12.99
CA CYS A 61 -21.50 0.10 14.17
C CYS A 61 -22.88 -0.45 13.85
N GLU A 62 -23.45 -0.03 12.72
CA GLU A 62 -24.77 -0.45 12.25
C GLU A 62 -24.77 -1.93 11.84
N CYS A 63 -23.72 -2.38 11.15
CA CYS A 63 -23.75 -3.62 10.37
C CYS A 63 -22.93 -4.76 11.00
N LEU A 64 -21.82 -4.46 11.67
CA LEU A 64 -20.83 -5.45 12.13
C LEU A 64 -20.87 -5.59 13.65
N ASP A 65 -20.29 -4.62 14.36
CA ASP A 65 -20.06 -4.62 15.80
C ASP A 65 -20.34 -3.24 16.37
N ASP A 66 -21.04 -3.18 17.51
CA ASP A 66 -21.41 -1.93 18.17
C ASP A 66 -20.57 -1.73 19.42
N SER A 67 -19.30 -1.41 19.16
CA SER A 67 -18.25 -1.10 20.14
C SER A 67 -17.76 0.34 19.92
N ASP A 68 -17.13 0.92 20.92
CA ASP A 68 -16.59 2.28 20.80
C ASP A 68 -15.37 2.30 19.86
N GLU A 69 -14.61 1.20 19.77
CA GLU A 69 -13.55 1.05 18.78
C GLU A 69 -14.09 1.09 17.34
N MET A 70 -15.22 0.43 17.08
CA MET A 70 -15.86 0.48 15.75
C MET A 70 -16.48 1.85 15.46
N LEU A 71 -16.92 2.59 16.49
CA LEU A 71 -17.43 3.94 16.33
C LEU A 71 -16.33 4.89 15.85
N GLU A 72 -15.12 4.76 16.37
CA GLU A 72 -13.98 5.55 15.89
C GLU A 72 -13.59 5.20 14.45
N VAL A 73 -13.73 3.93 14.06
CA VAL A 73 -13.58 3.52 12.65
C VAL A 73 -14.65 4.20 11.78
N ASP A 74 -15.92 4.18 12.19
CA ASP A 74 -17.00 4.84 11.45
C ASP A 74 -16.78 6.36 11.35
N ARG A 75 -16.31 7.01 12.43
CA ARG A 75 -15.95 8.44 12.44
C ARG A 75 -14.84 8.73 11.44
N PHE A 76 -13.77 7.93 11.43
CA PHE A 76 -12.65 8.07 10.49
C PHE A 76 -13.13 7.99 9.02
N PHE A 77 -13.88 6.95 8.66
CA PHE A 77 -14.37 6.79 7.29
C PHE A 77 -15.35 7.91 6.89
N ARG A 78 -16.21 8.38 7.81
CA ARG A 78 -17.14 9.48 7.54
C ARG A 78 -16.45 10.85 7.45
N ARG A 79 -15.37 11.08 8.20
CA ARG A 79 -14.57 12.31 8.09
C ARG A 79 -14.02 12.43 6.67
N LEU A 80 -13.40 11.38 6.15
CA LEU A 80 -12.81 11.36 4.81
C LEU A 80 -13.82 11.43 3.65
N ASN A 81 -15.13 11.22 3.92
CA ASN A 81 -16.21 11.38 2.95
C ASN A 81 -16.03 10.60 1.63
N TRP A 82 -15.65 9.33 1.72
CA TRP A 82 -15.41 8.45 0.56
C TRP A 82 -16.59 8.37 -0.41
N GLY A 83 -17.81 8.54 0.11
CA GLY A 83 -19.07 8.53 -0.64
C GLY A 83 -19.36 9.82 -1.42
N GLY A 84 -18.65 10.91 -1.14
CA GLY A 84 -18.95 12.24 -1.68
C GLY A 84 -18.80 12.31 -3.20
N ARG A 85 -19.78 12.87 -3.92
CA ARG A 85 -19.72 13.09 -5.38
C ARG A 85 -19.50 11.83 -6.26
N LEU A 86 -19.70 10.62 -5.75
CA LEU A 86 -19.54 9.39 -6.56
C LEU A 86 -20.50 9.33 -7.76
N LYS A 87 -21.70 9.90 -7.62
CA LYS A 87 -22.67 10.01 -8.72
C LYS A 87 -22.17 10.92 -9.85
N GLU A 88 -21.43 11.96 -9.53
CA GLU A 88 -20.80 12.84 -10.52
C GLU A 88 -19.74 12.07 -11.31
N GLN A 89 -18.90 11.30 -10.61
CA GLN A 89 -17.90 10.42 -11.23
C GLN A 89 -18.55 9.37 -12.14
N TRP A 90 -19.65 8.75 -11.71
CA TRP A 90 -20.43 7.85 -12.56
C TRP A 90 -20.93 8.53 -13.85
N ASN A 91 -21.39 9.78 -13.77
CA ASN A 91 -21.88 10.54 -14.92
C ASN A 91 -20.77 10.98 -15.90
N LEU A 92 -19.50 10.98 -15.48
CA LEU A 92 -18.35 11.25 -16.35
C LEU A 92 -17.93 10.03 -17.19
N LEU A 93 -18.48 8.85 -16.90
CA LEU A 93 -18.29 7.66 -17.72
C LEU A 93 -19.17 7.71 -18.97
N ASN A 94 -18.65 7.26 -20.10
CA ASN A 94 -19.45 7.12 -21.32
C ASN A 94 -20.37 5.87 -21.25
N ALA A 95 -21.28 5.72 -22.22
CA ALA A 95 -22.26 4.63 -22.24
C ALA A 95 -21.63 3.22 -22.23
N GLU A 96 -20.49 3.02 -22.89
CA GLU A 96 -19.78 1.72 -22.88
C GLU A 96 -19.22 1.44 -21.48
N GLU A 97 -18.53 2.41 -20.89
CA GLU A 97 -17.92 2.32 -19.57
C GLU A 97 -18.96 2.08 -18.47
N GLN A 98 -20.08 2.82 -18.52
CA GLN A 98 -21.22 2.60 -17.65
C GLN A 98 -21.80 1.20 -17.83
N GLY A 99 -21.96 0.73 -19.07
CA GLY A 99 -22.45 -0.61 -19.37
C GLY A 99 -21.56 -1.72 -18.79
N LEU A 100 -20.23 -1.59 -18.88
CA LEU A 100 -19.27 -2.53 -18.30
C LEU A 100 -19.35 -2.54 -16.77
N LEU A 101 -19.38 -1.38 -16.14
CA LEU A 101 -19.46 -1.27 -14.68
C LEU A 101 -20.81 -1.78 -14.15
N SER A 102 -21.93 -1.51 -14.83
CA SER A 102 -23.23 -2.11 -14.50
C SER A 102 -23.21 -3.63 -14.63
N ALA A 103 -22.58 -4.17 -15.68
CA ALA A 103 -22.47 -5.62 -15.87
C ALA A 103 -21.73 -6.29 -14.70
N TYR A 104 -20.68 -5.66 -14.18
CA TYR A 104 -19.99 -6.13 -12.97
C TYR A 104 -20.94 -6.22 -11.77
N CYS A 105 -21.67 -5.13 -11.48
CA CYS A 105 -22.64 -5.06 -10.40
C CYS A 105 -23.73 -6.13 -10.53
N ASP A 106 -24.24 -6.34 -11.74
CA ASP A 106 -25.23 -7.38 -12.02
C ASP A 106 -24.71 -8.79 -11.70
N GLY A 107 -23.45 -9.08 -12.03
CA GLY A 107 -22.78 -10.33 -11.68
C GLY A 107 -22.67 -10.55 -10.17
N VAL A 108 -22.22 -9.52 -9.45
CA VAL A 108 -22.14 -9.50 -7.98
C VAL A 108 -23.51 -9.78 -7.37
N ASN A 109 -24.53 -9.04 -7.81
CA ASN A 109 -25.89 -9.11 -7.30
C ASN A 109 -26.58 -10.43 -7.63
N ALA A 110 -26.29 -11.00 -8.80
CA ALA A 110 -26.79 -12.31 -9.17
C ALA A 110 -26.34 -13.39 -8.17
N TYR A 111 -25.16 -13.27 -7.57
CA TYR A 111 -24.73 -14.18 -6.52
C TYR A 111 -25.29 -13.81 -5.14
N LEU A 112 -25.08 -12.56 -4.69
CA LEU A 112 -25.39 -12.12 -3.32
C LEU A 112 -26.89 -12.18 -2.98
N SER A 113 -27.77 -11.97 -3.96
CA SER A 113 -29.23 -12.11 -3.79
C SER A 113 -29.67 -13.51 -3.34
N ARG A 114 -28.83 -14.53 -3.54
CA ARG A 114 -29.15 -15.94 -3.22
C ARG A 114 -28.31 -16.51 -2.09
N LYS A 115 -27.07 -16.03 -1.96
CA LYS A 115 -26.07 -16.56 -1.05
C LYS A 115 -25.36 -15.41 -0.36
N ARG A 116 -25.61 -15.28 0.93
CA ARG A 116 -24.89 -14.35 1.82
C ARG A 116 -23.77 -15.07 2.59
N PRO A 117 -22.63 -14.42 2.86
CA PRO A 117 -21.56 -14.96 3.71
C PRO A 117 -22.06 -15.44 5.08
N LEU A 118 -21.32 -16.35 5.72
CA LEU A 118 -21.71 -16.90 7.03
C LEU A 118 -21.68 -15.82 8.10
N GLU A 119 -20.64 -15.02 8.09
CA GLU A 119 -20.32 -13.97 9.05
C GLU A 119 -21.43 -12.92 9.07
N CYS A 120 -21.88 -12.48 7.88
CA CYS A 120 -23.05 -11.59 7.76
C CYS A 120 -24.32 -12.21 8.38
N ARG A 121 -24.50 -13.54 8.34
CA ARG A 121 -25.63 -14.20 9.00
C ARG A 121 -25.52 -14.13 10.52
N LEU A 122 -24.32 -14.33 11.06
CA LEU A 122 -24.04 -14.33 12.49
C LEU A 122 -24.34 -12.95 13.11
N VAL A 123 -24.00 -11.86 12.41
CA VAL A 123 -24.25 -10.50 12.90
C VAL A 123 -25.58 -9.90 12.43
N GLY A 124 -26.44 -10.70 11.77
CA GLY A 124 -27.76 -10.28 11.31
C GLY A 124 -27.78 -9.37 10.08
N TYR A 125 -26.62 -9.08 9.47
CA TYR A 125 -26.52 -8.22 8.30
C TYR A 125 -27.16 -8.86 7.05
N LYS A 126 -27.94 -8.06 6.33
CA LYS A 126 -28.54 -8.39 5.04
C LYS A 126 -27.93 -7.49 3.98
N PRO A 127 -27.11 -8.03 3.06
CA PRO A 127 -26.46 -7.21 2.04
C PRO A 127 -27.48 -6.49 1.14
N GLU A 128 -27.33 -5.18 1.02
CA GLU A 128 -27.96 -4.39 -0.05
C GLU A 128 -27.31 -4.73 -1.41
N PRO A 129 -28.03 -4.55 -2.54
CA PRO A 129 -27.43 -4.69 -3.87
C PRO A 129 -26.16 -3.85 -4.01
N TRP A 130 -25.15 -4.41 -4.65
CA TRP A 130 -23.94 -3.71 -5.07
C TRP A 130 -24.27 -2.77 -6.23
N ILE A 131 -23.90 -1.51 -6.12
CA ILE A 131 -24.15 -0.48 -7.14
C ILE A 131 -22.82 0.11 -7.66
N PRO A 132 -22.80 0.77 -8.83
CA PRO A 132 -21.57 1.34 -9.40
C PRO A 132 -20.79 2.25 -8.44
N GLU A 133 -21.50 3.03 -7.62
CA GLU A 133 -20.91 3.90 -6.61
C GLU A 133 -20.11 3.12 -5.56
N ASP A 134 -20.52 1.90 -5.19
CA ASP A 134 -19.73 1.06 -4.29
C ASP A 134 -18.36 0.74 -4.89
N THR A 135 -18.30 0.43 -6.19
CA THR A 135 -17.03 0.20 -6.91
C THR A 135 -16.15 1.45 -6.94
N LEU A 136 -16.73 2.62 -7.24
CA LEU A 136 -16.00 3.88 -7.27
C LEU A 136 -15.44 4.23 -5.88
N MET A 137 -16.22 3.97 -4.81
CA MET A 137 -15.76 4.12 -3.43
C MET A 137 -14.57 3.20 -3.12
N ILE A 138 -14.62 1.92 -3.52
CA ILE A 138 -13.48 1.00 -3.36
C ILE A 138 -12.25 1.52 -4.11
N CYS A 139 -12.41 2.10 -5.30
CA CYS A 139 -11.29 2.70 -6.04
C CYS A 139 -10.62 3.82 -5.24
N ARG A 140 -11.41 4.70 -4.61
CA ARG A 140 -10.88 5.75 -3.73
C ARG A 140 -10.16 5.16 -2.53
N MET A 141 -10.77 4.16 -1.86
CA MET A 141 -10.16 3.47 -0.73
C MET A 141 -8.78 2.91 -1.09
N VAL A 142 -8.64 2.28 -2.26
CA VAL A 142 -7.33 1.82 -2.75
C VAL A 142 -6.37 2.99 -2.97
N GLY A 143 -6.87 4.15 -3.41
CA GLY A 143 -6.09 5.35 -3.66
C GLY A 143 -5.55 6.09 -2.44
N TYR A 144 -6.14 5.87 -1.26
CA TYR A 144 -5.74 6.58 -0.03
C TYR A 144 -5.27 5.64 1.07
N LEU A 145 -5.99 4.53 1.33
CA LEU A 145 -5.57 3.59 2.38
C LEU A 145 -4.19 3.08 2.02
N THR A 146 -3.25 3.21 2.95
CA THR A 146 -1.86 2.77 2.82
C THR A 146 -1.01 3.54 1.78
N LEU A 147 -1.60 4.51 1.05
CA LEU A 147 -0.94 5.42 0.11
C LEU A 147 -0.88 6.83 0.72
N ALA A 148 -1.78 7.74 0.32
CA ALA A 148 -1.87 9.11 0.83
C ALA A 148 -1.83 9.20 2.37
N GLN A 149 -2.41 8.21 3.07
CA GLN A 149 -2.42 8.18 4.52
C GLN A 149 -1.03 8.22 5.16
N SER A 150 -0.02 7.52 4.62
CA SER A 150 1.32 7.50 5.23
C SER A 150 2.01 8.86 5.15
N GLN A 151 1.70 9.65 4.12
CA GLN A 151 2.22 11.02 3.96
C GLN A 151 1.62 11.97 5.03
N GLY A 152 0.29 11.96 5.20
CA GLY A 152 -0.34 12.75 6.25
C GLY A 152 0.09 12.33 7.67
N GLU A 153 0.40 11.05 7.88
CA GLU A 153 0.92 10.55 9.16
C GLU A 153 2.33 11.08 9.46
N VAL A 154 3.22 11.14 8.47
CA VAL A 154 4.58 11.67 8.69
C VAL A 154 4.59 13.20 8.84
N GLU A 155 3.69 13.93 8.19
CA GLU A 155 3.48 15.37 8.41
C GLU A 155 3.05 15.63 9.87
N ARG A 156 2.10 14.85 10.41
CA ARG A 156 1.68 14.97 11.82
C ARG A 156 2.82 14.68 12.79
N LEU A 157 3.64 13.65 12.52
CA LEU A 157 4.84 13.39 13.30
C LEU A 157 5.79 14.59 13.30
N PHE A 158 5.99 15.23 12.14
CA PHE A 158 6.80 16.44 12.04
C PHE A 158 6.26 17.56 12.92
N ILE A 159 4.95 17.85 12.88
CA ILE A 159 4.31 18.86 13.74
C ILE A 159 4.51 18.52 15.22
N GLU A 160 4.32 17.25 15.61
CA GLU A 160 4.55 16.79 16.99
C GLU A 160 6.00 17.00 17.43
N MET A 161 6.98 16.77 16.56
CA MET A 161 8.39 17.01 16.87
C MET A 161 8.69 18.51 17.02
N VAL A 162 8.09 19.37 16.20
CA VAL A 162 8.18 20.84 16.38
C VAL A 162 7.59 21.25 17.73
N GLN A 163 6.43 20.72 18.10
CA GLN A 163 5.76 20.98 19.38
C GLN A 163 6.55 20.46 20.59
N ALA A 164 7.28 19.35 20.41
CA ALA A 164 8.20 18.81 21.40
C ALA A 164 9.51 19.62 21.53
N GLY A 165 9.70 20.63 20.68
CA GLY A 165 10.85 21.52 20.72
C GLY A 165 12.08 21.00 19.98
N VAL A 166 11.95 19.97 19.13
CA VAL A 166 13.07 19.48 18.30
C VAL A 166 13.59 20.61 17.41
N ASP A 167 14.91 20.70 17.29
CA ASP A 167 15.59 21.78 16.57
C ASP A 167 15.32 21.73 15.06
N SER A 168 15.23 22.90 14.41
CA SER A 168 14.90 23.01 12.98
C SER A 168 15.95 22.34 12.09
N ASP A 169 17.24 22.44 12.43
CA ASP A 169 18.31 21.84 11.63
C ASP A 169 18.24 20.31 11.71
N LEU A 170 17.88 19.78 12.89
CA LEU A 170 17.66 18.35 13.07
C LEU A 170 16.43 17.86 12.29
N LEU A 171 15.35 18.64 12.25
CA LEU A 171 14.16 18.31 11.47
C LEU A 171 14.46 18.33 9.97
N ALA A 172 15.09 19.40 9.47
CA ALA A 172 15.50 19.52 8.06
C ALA A 172 16.46 18.40 7.62
N SER A 173 17.25 17.84 8.54
CA SER A 173 18.11 16.70 8.24
C SER A 173 17.36 15.37 8.01
N LEU A 174 16.12 15.24 8.50
CA LEU A 174 15.30 14.03 8.41
C LEU A 174 14.16 14.13 7.40
N PHE A 175 13.62 15.34 7.20
CA PHE A 175 12.41 15.58 6.41
C PHE A 175 12.74 16.47 5.21
N PRO A 176 11.94 16.46 4.13
CA PRO A 176 12.25 17.17 2.90
C PRO A 176 11.87 18.65 3.05
N VAL A 177 12.50 19.35 3.98
CA VAL A 177 12.23 20.77 4.28
C VAL A 177 13.54 21.48 4.58
N GLU A 178 13.62 22.76 4.25
CA GLU A 178 14.74 23.59 4.69
C GLU A 178 14.44 24.17 6.08
N ALA A 179 15.47 24.36 6.91
CA ALA A 179 15.30 24.81 8.29
C ALA A 179 14.61 26.19 8.38
N GLU A 180 14.90 27.07 7.42
CA GLU A 180 14.32 28.42 7.32
C GLU A 180 12.84 28.43 6.89
N GLU A 181 12.35 27.35 6.29
CA GLU A 181 10.94 27.21 5.89
C GLU A 181 10.03 26.84 7.07
N ILE A 182 10.61 26.38 8.18
CA ILE A 182 9.87 25.91 9.36
C ILE A 182 9.39 27.10 10.20
N ASP A 183 8.15 27.54 9.99
CA ASP A 183 7.48 28.49 10.89
C ASP A 183 7.08 27.80 12.21
N ARG A 184 8.05 27.73 13.14
CA ARG A 184 7.86 27.08 14.45
C ARG A 184 6.75 27.72 15.27
N ASP A 185 6.60 29.04 15.17
CA ASP A 185 5.61 29.80 15.93
C ASP A 185 4.18 29.49 15.46
N LEU A 186 4.00 29.22 14.18
CA LEU A 186 2.73 28.79 13.63
C LEU A 186 2.46 27.31 13.90
N LEU A 187 3.42 26.43 13.57
CA LEU A 187 3.27 24.98 13.72
C LEU A 187 3.02 24.54 15.17
N SER A 188 3.66 25.22 16.13
CA SER A 188 3.46 24.94 17.55
C SER A 188 2.06 25.30 18.08
N LYS A 189 1.29 26.14 17.36
CA LYS A 189 -0.09 26.54 17.72
C LYS A 189 -1.16 25.61 17.15
N ILE A 190 -0.79 24.70 16.25
CA ILE A 190 -1.71 23.75 15.63
C ILE A 190 -2.27 22.81 16.71
N LYS A 191 -3.59 22.73 16.79
CA LYS A 191 -4.30 21.76 17.61
C LYS A 191 -4.56 20.51 16.77
N LEU A 192 -3.90 19.41 17.12
CA LEU A 192 -4.09 18.12 16.49
C LEU A 192 -5.17 17.32 17.22
N GLU A 193 -6.25 16.93 16.55
CA GLU A 193 -7.19 15.94 17.09
C GLU A 193 -6.58 14.54 17.12
N GLU A 194 -5.81 14.18 16.09
CA GLU A 194 -5.11 12.91 15.98
C GLU A 194 -3.60 13.13 16.08
N ARG A 195 -2.98 12.46 17.05
CA ARG A 195 -1.52 12.41 17.22
C ARG A 195 -1.01 10.98 16.95
N LEU A 196 0.14 10.87 16.30
CA LEU A 196 0.88 9.62 16.18
C LEU A 196 1.49 9.19 17.51
N VAL A 197 1.91 10.15 18.33
CA VAL A 197 2.35 9.92 19.71
C VAL A 197 1.26 10.43 20.66
N PRO A 198 0.49 9.54 21.32
CA PRO A 198 -0.60 9.99 22.18
C PRO A 198 -0.10 10.80 23.39
N GLU A 199 -0.76 11.91 23.72
CA GLU A 199 -0.42 12.77 24.89
C GLU A 199 -0.43 12.02 26.24
N THR A 200 -1.13 10.88 26.30
CA THR A 200 -1.28 10.03 27.49
C THR A 200 -1.33 8.54 27.13
N LEU A 201 -0.49 8.07 26.19
CA LEU A 201 -0.29 6.65 25.80
C LEU A 201 -1.35 5.63 26.31
N LYS A 202 -2.53 5.60 25.65
CA LYS A 202 -3.42 4.41 25.56
C LYS A 202 -4.62 4.60 24.60
N TRP A 203 -4.71 3.68 23.63
CA TRP A 203 -5.85 3.24 22.79
C TRP A 203 -6.19 3.97 21.46
N LEU A 204 -5.42 3.64 20.42
CA LEU A 204 -5.75 2.84 19.21
C LEU A 204 -7.13 2.94 18.50
N SER A 205 -7.09 3.36 17.23
CA SER A 205 -8.10 3.07 16.18
C SER A 205 -7.50 2.17 15.06
N PRO A 206 -8.21 1.13 14.59
CA PRO A 206 -7.70 0.17 13.61
C PRO A 206 -8.04 0.54 12.16
N VAL A 207 -7.03 0.95 11.39
CA VAL A 207 -7.03 0.87 9.92
C VAL A 207 -5.71 0.19 9.50
N PRO A 208 -5.72 -0.80 8.58
CA PRO A 208 -4.50 -1.41 8.07
C PRO A 208 -3.56 -0.35 7.48
N ARG A 209 -2.25 -0.41 7.77
CA ARG A 209 -1.24 0.59 7.36
C ARG A 209 -0.07 -0.01 6.55
N ALA A 210 0.57 0.84 5.74
CA ALA A 210 1.86 0.74 4.99
C ALA A 210 1.98 -0.17 3.73
N MET A 211 2.82 0.28 2.77
CA MET A 211 2.97 -0.25 1.38
C MET A 211 4.41 -0.31 0.85
N ALA A 212 4.80 -1.47 0.31
CA ALA A 212 6.00 -1.66 -0.51
C ALA A 212 5.68 -2.64 -1.62
N SER A 213 6.54 -2.78 -2.60
CA SER A 213 6.40 -3.72 -3.72
C SER A 213 7.74 -3.80 -4.43
N ASN A 214 8.02 -4.86 -5.17
CA ASN A 214 8.96 -4.75 -6.28
C ASN A 214 8.28 -5.01 -7.61
N ASN A 215 8.92 -4.48 -8.65
CA ASN A 215 8.50 -4.61 -10.02
C ASN A 215 9.70 -4.37 -10.91
N TRP A 216 9.90 -5.23 -11.91
CA TRP A 216 10.91 -5.00 -12.93
C TRP A 216 10.52 -5.60 -14.26
N VAL A 217 11.05 -4.98 -15.31
CA VAL A 217 10.93 -5.44 -16.69
C VAL A 217 12.31 -5.56 -17.30
N ILE A 218 12.48 -6.57 -18.14
CA ILE A 218 13.75 -6.91 -18.79
C ILE A 218 13.48 -6.97 -20.27
N SER A 219 14.27 -6.24 -21.07
CA SER A 219 14.17 -6.27 -22.53
C SER A 219 14.63 -7.62 -23.07
N GLY A 220 14.16 -7.97 -24.27
CA GLY A 220 14.53 -9.24 -24.92
C GLY A 220 16.03 -9.47 -25.09
N ALA A 221 16.83 -8.39 -25.14
CA ALA A 221 18.28 -8.49 -25.26
C ALA A 221 18.98 -9.10 -24.03
N LYS A 222 18.31 -9.11 -22.87
CA LYS A 222 18.82 -9.64 -21.60
C LYS A 222 18.10 -10.92 -21.14
N THR A 223 17.21 -11.49 -21.95
CA THR A 223 16.44 -12.69 -21.60
C THR A 223 16.88 -13.90 -22.42
N ALA A 224 16.69 -15.09 -21.87
CA ALA A 224 17.06 -16.35 -22.52
C ALA A 224 16.21 -16.65 -23.76
N THR A 225 14.99 -16.11 -23.83
CA THR A 225 14.04 -16.33 -24.93
C THR A 225 14.14 -15.28 -26.03
N GLY A 226 14.82 -14.16 -25.78
CA GLY A 226 14.83 -13.01 -26.67
C GLY A 226 13.59 -12.11 -26.57
N ASN A 227 12.63 -12.41 -25.68
CA ASN A 227 11.41 -11.64 -25.49
C ASN A 227 11.44 -10.84 -24.18
N ALA A 228 10.68 -9.75 -24.12
CA ALA A 228 10.59 -8.98 -22.89
C ALA A 228 9.90 -9.79 -21.77
N MET A 229 10.39 -9.61 -20.55
CA MET A 229 9.84 -10.23 -19.34
C MET A 229 9.37 -9.17 -18.36
N LEU A 230 8.31 -9.49 -17.61
CA LEU A 230 7.81 -8.67 -16.51
C LEU A 230 7.70 -9.51 -15.24
N CYS A 231 8.17 -8.96 -14.13
CA CYS A 231 8.08 -9.54 -12.81
C CYS A 231 7.51 -8.50 -11.84
N ASN A 232 6.49 -8.87 -11.06
CA ASN A 232 5.89 -7.98 -10.07
C ASN A 232 5.53 -8.78 -8.81
N ASP A 233 5.83 -8.23 -7.65
CA ASP A 233 5.47 -8.78 -6.36
C ASP A 233 5.07 -7.69 -5.37
N PRO A 234 3.79 -7.28 -5.31
CA PRO A 234 3.34 -6.29 -4.34
C PRO A 234 3.49 -6.77 -2.90
N HIS A 235 4.17 -6.00 -2.05
CA HIS A 235 4.39 -6.31 -0.64
C HIS A 235 3.34 -5.59 0.22
N LEU A 236 2.37 -6.34 0.69
CA LEU A 236 1.25 -5.82 1.46
C LEU A 236 1.10 -6.66 2.71
N GLU A 237 0.09 -6.31 3.50
CA GLU A 237 -0.31 -7.10 4.64
C GLU A 237 -0.71 -8.53 4.25
N VAL A 238 0.08 -9.52 4.72
CA VAL A 238 -0.17 -10.95 4.48
C VAL A 238 -0.77 -11.68 5.68
N ASN A 239 -0.73 -11.11 6.89
CA ASN A 239 -1.25 -11.70 8.13
C ASN A 239 -2.79 -11.67 8.25
N ARG A 240 -3.47 -11.64 7.11
CA ARG A 240 -4.93 -11.64 6.96
C ARG A 240 -5.39 -12.68 5.94
N LEU A 241 -6.54 -13.27 6.21
CA LEU A 241 -7.21 -14.23 5.34
C LEU A 241 -8.60 -13.73 4.95
N PRO A 242 -8.88 -13.62 3.63
CA PRO A 242 -7.91 -13.78 2.54
C PRO A 242 -6.97 -12.56 2.42
N ASN A 243 -5.86 -12.71 1.68
CA ASN A 243 -5.09 -11.54 1.23
C ASN A 243 -5.91 -10.68 0.26
N VAL A 244 -5.41 -9.48 -0.06
CA VAL A 244 -6.13 -8.50 -0.88
C VAL A 244 -6.42 -8.95 -2.31
N TRP A 245 -5.54 -9.76 -2.91
CA TRP A 245 -5.56 -10.14 -4.31
C TRP A 245 -6.51 -11.30 -4.60
N TYR A 246 -7.16 -11.21 -5.75
CA TYR A 246 -7.96 -12.28 -6.34
C TYR A 246 -7.45 -12.54 -7.75
N GLU A 247 -7.10 -13.79 -8.04
CA GLU A 247 -6.58 -14.15 -9.36
C GLU A 247 -7.73 -14.51 -10.28
N THR A 248 -7.67 -14.10 -11.55
CA THR A 248 -8.67 -14.46 -12.56
C THR A 248 -8.01 -14.65 -13.92
N THR A 249 -8.55 -15.57 -14.70
CA THR A 249 -8.30 -15.63 -16.15
C THR A 249 -9.61 -15.39 -16.90
N CYS A 250 -9.53 -14.67 -18.01
CA CYS A 250 -10.67 -14.18 -18.75
C CYS A 250 -10.46 -14.43 -20.25
N GLN A 251 -11.52 -14.79 -20.96
CA GLN A 251 -11.52 -14.93 -22.42
C GLN A 251 -12.78 -14.27 -23.00
N TRP A 252 -12.61 -13.41 -24.01
CA TRP A 252 -13.71 -12.84 -24.79
C TRP A 252 -13.31 -12.70 -26.25
N GLY A 253 -14.17 -13.17 -27.16
CA GLY A 253 -13.82 -13.25 -28.59
C GLY A 253 -12.46 -13.93 -28.79
N ASN A 254 -11.55 -13.23 -29.49
CA ASN A 254 -10.16 -13.66 -29.71
C ASN A 254 -9.15 -12.92 -28.79
N GLN A 255 -9.59 -12.53 -27.59
CA GLN A 255 -8.76 -11.88 -26.59
C GLN A 255 -8.80 -12.67 -25.27
N TYR A 256 -7.74 -12.53 -24.49
CA TYR A 256 -7.70 -13.00 -23.11
C TYR A 256 -7.04 -11.96 -22.22
N GLY A 257 -7.34 -12.05 -20.93
CA GLY A 257 -6.65 -11.36 -19.87
C GLY A 257 -6.44 -12.30 -18.69
N MET A 258 -5.32 -12.19 -18.00
CA MET A 258 -5.06 -12.93 -16.76
C MET A 258 -4.24 -12.09 -15.80
N GLY A 259 -4.44 -12.31 -14.51
CA GLY A 259 -3.68 -11.63 -13.48
C GLY A 259 -4.43 -11.55 -12.17
N ALA A 260 -4.06 -10.56 -11.37
CA ALA A 260 -4.68 -10.28 -10.10
C ALA A 260 -5.53 -9.00 -10.15
N ASN A 261 -6.62 -9.04 -9.40
CA ASN A 261 -7.51 -7.91 -9.18
C ASN A 261 -7.93 -7.83 -7.71
N MET A 262 -8.64 -6.76 -7.36
CA MET A 262 -9.13 -6.54 -6.00
C MET A 262 -10.65 -6.71 -5.99
N PRO A 263 -11.22 -7.59 -5.14
CA PRO A 263 -12.66 -7.78 -5.06
C PRO A 263 -13.40 -6.47 -4.76
N GLY A 264 -14.27 -6.05 -5.68
CA GLY A 264 -14.89 -4.72 -5.68
C GLY A 264 -14.59 -3.93 -6.94
N LEU A 265 -13.46 -4.19 -7.61
CA LEU A 265 -13.03 -3.48 -8.81
C LEU A 265 -13.17 -4.37 -10.07
N PRO A 266 -13.79 -3.87 -11.16
CA PRO A 266 -13.92 -4.60 -12.41
C PRO A 266 -12.68 -4.43 -13.29
N GLY A 267 -11.92 -5.52 -13.47
CA GLY A 267 -10.77 -5.55 -14.39
C GLY A 267 -9.58 -6.28 -13.79
N ILE A 268 -8.45 -6.24 -14.49
CA ILE A 268 -7.18 -6.81 -14.05
C ILE A 268 -6.27 -5.63 -13.67
N VAL A 269 -5.88 -5.56 -12.39
CA VAL A 269 -5.07 -4.44 -11.87
C VAL A 269 -3.61 -4.64 -12.24
N ILE A 270 -3.10 -5.86 -12.08
CA ILE A 270 -1.77 -6.29 -12.49
C ILE A 270 -1.89 -7.63 -13.21
N GLY A 271 -1.17 -7.82 -14.31
CA GLY A 271 -1.32 -9.02 -15.12
C GLY A 271 -0.86 -8.84 -16.55
N ARG A 272 -1.54 -9.55 -17.46
CA ARG A 272 -1.29 -9.48 -18.88
C ARG A 272 -2.52 -9.77 -19.72
N ASN A 273 -2.48 -9.30 -20.95
CA ASN A 273 -3.26 -9.84 -22.04
C ASN A 273 -2.33 -10.57 -23.03
N HIS A 274 -2.78 -10.76 -24.26
CA HIS A 274 -1.97 -11.39 -25.30
C HIS A 274 -0.70 -10.62 -25.65
N ASN A 275 -0.80 -9.29 -25.74
CA ASN A 275 0.22 -8.43 -26.33
C ASN A 275 1.00 -7.62 -25.30
N LEU A 276 0.42 -7.35 -24.13
CA LEU A 276 0.95 -6.46 -23.11
C LEU A 276 0.87 -7.11 -21.73
N SER A 277 1.89 -6.93 -20.92
CA SER A 277 1.89 -7.17 -19.48
C SER A 277 2.16 -5.87 -18.72
N TRP A 278 1.61 -5.77 -17.51
CA TRP A 278 1.80 -4.63 -16.62
C TRP A 278 1.81 -5.06 -15.15
N GLY A 279 2.62 -4.37 -14.35
CA GLY A 279 2.78 -4.57 -12.91
C GLY A 279 2.91 -3.22 -12.22
N ALA A 280 2.63 -3.17 -10.91
CA ALA A 280 2.57 -1.91 -10.16
C ALA A 280 3.39 -1.95 -8.86
N THR A 281 3.96 -0.80 -8.48
CA THR A 281 4.44 -0.49 -7.11
C THR A 281 3.89 0.85 -6.64
N TYR A 282 4.00 1.16 -5.36
CA TYR A 282 3.68 2.49 -4.83
C TYR A 282 4.80 3.51 -5.13
N PRO A 283 4.51 4.71 -5.66
CA PRO A 283 5.50 5.76 -5.91
C PRO A 283 5.87 6.66 -4.74
N PHE A 284 5.16 6.61 -3.60
CA PHE A 284 5.26 7.68 -2.58
C PHE A 284 4.94 9.08 -3.13
N MET A 285 4.10 9.16 -4.18
CA MET A 285 3.58 10.42 -4.68
C MET A 285 2.85 11.16 -3.56
N ASP A 286 3.21 12.41 -3.39
CA ASP A 286 2.55 13.33 -2.49
C ASP A 286 1.28 13.89 -3.15
N ASN A 287 0.13 13.35 -2.74
CA ASN A 287 -1.18 13.70 -3.26
C ASN A 287 -2.16 14.07 -2.13
N ILE A 288 -1.62 14.52 -1.00
CA ILE A 288 -2.37 14.96 0.17
C ILE A 288 -1.68 16.19 0.74
N ASP A 289 -2.47 17.22 1.04
CA ASP A 289 -1.97 18.45 1.66
C ASP A 289 -2.90 18.78 2.83
N SER A 290 -2.30 19.35 3.87
CA SER A 290 -3.05 19.99 4.94
C SER A 290 -2.87 21.51 4.90
N TRP A 291 -3.92 22.23 5.26
CA TRP A 291 -3.90 23.68 5.44
C TRP A 291 -4.19 24.04 6.89
N ILE A 292 -3.46 25.03 7.39
CA ILE A 292 -3.65 25.59 8.72
C ILE A 292 -4.76 26.63 8.65
N GLU A 293 -5.92 26.32 9.22
CA GLU A 293 -7.05 27.23 9.34
C GLU A 293 -7.02 27.96 10.68
N GLU A 294 -6.95 29.28 10.65
CA GLU A 294 -7.23 30.12 11.82
C GLU A 294 -8.75 30.14 12.03
N CYS A 295 -9.22 29.56 13.13
CA CYS A 295 -10.63 29.38 13.42
C CYS A 295 -11.08 30.24 14.61
N LYS A 296 -12.27 30.83 14.50
CA LYS A 296 -12.92 31.63 15.54
C LYS A 296 -14.43 31.68 15.31
N GLU A 297 -15.21 31.53 16.38
CA GLU A 297 -16.68 31.67 16.36
C GLU A 297 -17.37 30.81 15.28
N GLY A 298 -16.85 29.61 15.00
CA GLY A 298 -17.40 28.69 14.00
C GLY A 298 -17.02 29.05 12.55
N LYS A 299 -16.07 29.97 12.35
CA LYS A 299 -15.60 30.47 11.05
C LYS A 299 -14.11 30.19 10.88
N TYR A 300 -13.64 30.22 9.64
CA TYR A 300 -12.22 30.23 9.30
C TYR A 300 -11.82 31.55 8.66
N LYS A 301 -10.56 31.92 8.79
CA LYS A 301 -10.01 33.11 8.15
C LYS A 301 -9.61 32.83 6.71
N ARG A 302 -9.97 33.74 5.81
CA ARG A 302 -9.50 33.79 4.43
C ARG A 302 -9.13 35.23 4.09
N GLU A 303 -7.86 35.45 3.76
CA GLU A 303 -7.26 36.78 3.67
C GLU A 303 -7.54 37.56 4.97
N ASP A 304 -8.30 38.66 4.90
CA ASP A 304 -8.72 39.46 6.05
C ASP A 304 -10.17 39.20 6.49
N GLU A 305 -10.87 38.23 5.89
CA GLU A 305 -12.28 37.93 6.13
C GLU A 305 -12.48 36.65 6.94
N TRP A 306 -13.60 36.57 7.66
CA TRP A 306 -14.04 35.38 8.40
C TRP A 306 -15.21 34.71 7.67
N LEU A 307 -14.97 33.54 7.09
CA LEU A 307 -15.92 32.81 6.26
C LEU A 307 -16.54 31.64 7.02
N ASP A 308 -17.79 31.32 6.69
CA ASP A 308 -18.49 30.18 7.28
C ASP A 308 -18.02 28.86 6.65
N PHE A 309 -17.85 27.83 7.48
CA PHE A 309 -17.70 26.46 7.00
C PHE A 309 -19.02 25.93 6.41
N THR A 310 -18.90 25.06 5.41
CA THR A 310 -19.99 24.15 5.05
C THR A 310 -20.14 23.10 6.14
N VAL A 311 -21.34 22.96 6.71
CA VAL A 311 -21.60 22.03 7.80
C VAL A 311 -22.27 20.76 7.27
N ARG A 312 -21.58 19.62 7.36
CA ARG A 312 -22.11 18.30 7.03
C ARG A 312 -22.46 17.54 8.30
N LYS A 313 -23.76 17.26 8.48
CA LYS A 313 -24.27 16.44 9.58
C LYS A 313 -24.56 15.03 9.10
N GLU A 314 -24.05 14.04 9.82
CA GLU A 314 -24.29 12.62 9.53
C GLU A 314 -24.74 11.86 10.78
N VAL A 315 -25.54 10.81 10.59
CA VAL A 315 -26.02 9.98 11.69
C VAL A 315 -25.38 8.59 11.59
N VAL A 316 -24.58 8.23 12.60
CA VAL A 316 -24.07 6.88 12.80
C VAL A 316 -25.13 6.07 13.56
N LYS A 317 -25.69 5.06 12.90
CA LYS A 317 -26.60 4.12 13.56
C LYS A 317 -25.80 3.08 14.35
N ARG A 318 -26.26 2.75 15.55
CA ARG A 318 -25.66 1.75 16.43
C ARG A 318 -26.67 0.63 16.72
N LYS A 319 -26.21 -0.62 16.90
CA LYS A 319 -27.10 -1.79 17.09
C LYS A 319 -27.77 -1.84 18.46
N LYS A 320 -27.06 -1.41 19.49
CA LYS A 320 -27.36 -1.54 20.91
C LYS A 320 -27.39 -0.19 21.63
N HIS A 321 -26.80 0.84 21.03
CA HIS A 321 -26.83 2.22 21.52
C HIS A 321 -27.70 3.12 20.64
N ASP A 322 -28.02 4.32 21.15
CA ASP A 322 -28.72 5.33 20.37
C ASP A 322 -27.86 5.81 19.18
N PRO A 323 -28.50 6.23 18.06
CA PRO A 323 -27.78 6.84 16.96
C PRO A 323 -27.00 8.08 17.41
N LEU A 324 -25.77 8.24 16.91
CA LEU A 324 -24.93 9.40 17.19
C LEU A 324 -24.91 10.33 15.97
N GLU A 325 -25.18 11.61 16.19
CA GLU A 325 -24.95 12.65 15.17
C GLU A 325 -23.48 13.08 15.20
N LEU A 326 -22.82 13.01 14.04
CA LEU A 326 -21.51 13.57 13.78
C LEU A 326 -21.68 14.86 12.99
N THR A 327 -20.89 15.87 13.31
CA THR A 327 -20.82 17.13 12.57
C THR A 327 -19.42 17.30 12.02
N PHE A 328 -19.31 17.56 10.73
CA PHE A 328 -18.07 17.86 10.02
C PHE A 328 -18.14 19.28 9.46
N TYR A 329 -17.04 20.02 9.58
CA TYR A 329 -16.89 21.37 9.06
C TYR A 329 -15.97 21.31 7.84
N GLU A 330 -16.43 21.84 6.72
CA GLU A 330 -15.77 21.70 5.42
C GLU A 330 -15.57 23.07 4.76
N ASN A 331 -14.41 23.30 4.16
CA ASN A 331 -14.15 24.40 3.24
C ASN A 331 -13.56 23.84 1.93
N HIS A 332 -13.02 24.71 1.07
CA HIS A 332 -12.43 24.25 -0.20
C HIS A 332 -11.12 23.46 -0.03
N HIS A 333 -10.47 23.51 1.15
CA HIS A 333 -9.30 22.71 1.53
C HIS A 333 -9.67 21.34 2.13
N GLY A 334 -10.96 21.02 2.26
CA GLY A 334 -11.43 19.72 2.73
C GLY A 334 -12.09 19.80 4.10
N VAL A 335 -11.89 18.76 4.91
CA VAL A 335 -12.59 18.58 6.18
C VAL A 335 -11.69 19.01 7.32
N LEU A 336 -12.20 19.84 8.22
CA LEU A 336 -11.51 20.32 9.41
C LEU A 336 -11.32 19.18 10.43
N GLU A 337 -10.12 19.09 10.98
CA GLU A 337 -9.75 18.25 12.12
C GLU A 337 -9.79 19.11 13.39
N GLY A 338 -10.99 19.26 13.97
CA GLY A 338 -11.20 20.07 15.15
C GLY A 338 -12.61 20.64 15.25
N ASP A 339 -12.76 21.55 16.21
CA ASP A 339 -13.99 22.30 16.47
C ASP A 339 -13.75 23.80 16.21
N PRO A 340 -14.33 24.38 15.14
CA PRO A 340 -14.09 25.78 14.78
C PRO A 340 -14.77 26.77 15.74
N ASN A 341 -15.62 26.29 16.67
CA ASN A 341 -16.17 27.13 17.73
C ASN A 341 -15.14 27.44 18.83
N GLN A 342 -14.07 26.65 18.91
CA GLN A 342 -12.96 26.87 19.81
C GLN A 342 -11.85 27.62 19.07
N GLU A 343 -11.56 28.85 19.47
CA GLU A 343 -10.52 29.66 18.84
C GLU A 343 -9.17 28.93 18.81
N GLY A 344 -8.51 28.90 17.66
CA GLY A 344 -7.24 28.22 17.47
C GLY A 344 -6.90 27.93 16.01
N PHE A 345 -5.77 27.27 15.82
CA PHE A 345 -5.28 26.83 14.51
C PHE A 345 -5.51 25.33 14.38
N TYR A 346 -6.15 24.90 13.29
CA TYR A 346 -6.50 23.50 13.04
C TYR A 346 -6.10 23.12 11.62
N LEU A 347 -6.10 21.82 11.32
CA LEU A 347 -5.83 21.34 9.97
C LEU A 347 -7.13 21.10 9.20
N THR A 348 -7.19 21.55 7.96
CA THR A 348 -8.08 20.99 6.93
C THR A 348 -7.24 20.15 5.99
N THR A 349 -7.71 18.97 5.62
CA THR A 349 -6.92 18.04 4.78
C THR A 349 -7.65 17.72 3.48
N CYS A 350 -6.96 17.93 2.36
CA CYS A 350 -7.43 17.52 1.03
C CYS A 350 -6.53 16.42 0.49
N TRP A 351 -7.14 15.41 -0.15
CA TRP A 351 -6.42 14.31 -0.78
C TRP A 351 -6.92 14.13 -2.21
N GLY A 352 -6.00 14.07 -3.17
CA GLY A 352 -6.27 13.95 -4.61
C GLY A 352 -7.24 12.80 -4.93
N PRO A 353 -7.06 11.58 -4.37
CA PRO A 353 -7.96 10.47 -4.65
C PRO A 353 -9.43 10.71 -4.22
N SER A 354 -9.76 11.74 -3.44
CA SER A 354 -11.15 12.14 -3.12
C SER A 354 -11.93 12.58 -4.35
N LEU A 355 -11.22 13.00 -5.39
CA LEU A 355 -11.74 13.43 -6.68
C LEU A 355 -11.70 12.31 -7.74
N SER A 356 -11.15 11.14 -7.39
CA SER A 356 -10.99 10.02 -8.32
C SER A 356 -12.28 9.23 -8.54
N GLY A 357 -12.33 8.52 -9.67
CA GLY A 357 -13.33 7.51 -9.97
C GLY A 357 -13.41 7.20 -11.46
N ALA A 358 -13.85 8.17 -12.25
CA ALA A 358 -14.23 7.95 -13.64
C ALA A 358 -13.03 7.57 -14.52
N ASN A 359 -11.93 8.33 -14.46
CA ASN A 359 -10.75 8.02 -15.27
C ASN A 359 -10.09 6.74 -14.80
N SER A 360 -10.15 6.44 -13.50
CA SER A 360 -9.58 5.21 -12.97
C SER A 360 -10.27 3.95 -13.52
N VAL A 361 -11.62 3.94 -13.54
CA VAL A 361 -12.39 2.85 -14.16
C VAL A 361 -12.11 2.75 -15.66
N ARG A 362 -12.07 3.88 -16.36
CA ARG A 362 -11.73 3.95 -17.79
C ARG A 362 -10.35 3.39 -18.10
N ALA A 363 -9.34 3.78 -17.33
CA ALA A 363 -7.96 3.34 -17.50
C ALA A 363 -7.83 1.81 -17.39
N ILE A 364 -8.49 1.20 -16.39
CA ILE A 364 -8.48 -0.25 -16.19
C ILE A 364 -9.17 -1.00 -17.35
N PHE A 365 -10.29 -0.48 -17.87
CA PHE A 365 -10.92 -1.07 -19.06
C PHE A 365 -10.09 -0.89 -20.34
N LYS A 366 -9.36 0.22 -20.46
CA LYS A 366 -8.51 0.51 -21.63
C LYS A 366 -7.23 -0.33 -21.63
N VAL A 367 -6.53 -0.46 -20.51
CA VAL A 367 -5.27 -1.25 -20.44
C VAL A 367 -5.52 -2.73 -20.76
N THR A 368 -6.66 -3.28 -20.31
CA THR A 368 -7.04 -4.67 -20.56
C THR A 368 -7.06 -5.02 -22.06
N ARG A 369 -7.29 -4.02 -22.93
CA ARG A 369 -7.36 -4.16 -24.40
C ARG A 369 -6.14 -3.58 -25.13
N SER A 370 -5.16 -3.03 -24.42
CA SER A 370 -3.99 -2.36 -25.00
C SER A 370 -2.98 -3.37 -25.55
N ALA A 371 -2.31 -3.01 -26.65
CA ALA A 371 -1.47 -3.93 -27.41
C ALA A 371 0.03 -3.60 -27.39
N THR A 372 0.43 -2.40 -26.99
CA THR A 372 1.84 -1.99 -26.93
C THR A 372 2.13 -1.30 -25.60
N VAL A 373 3.42 -1.20 -25.25
CA VAL A 373 3.88 -0.46 -24.06
C VAL A 373 3.33 0.97 -24.06
N GLU A 374 3.41 1.69 -25.18
CA GLU A 374 2.96 3.08 -25.28
C GLU A 374 1.44 3.20 -25.05
N GLN A 375 0.65 2.27 -25.59
CA GLN A 375 -0.79 2.22 -25.32
C GLN A 375 -1.08 1.94 -23.85
N GLY A 376 -0.28 1.07 -23.22
CA GLY A 376 -0.34 0.79 -21.79
C GLY A 376 -0.05 2.03 -20.94
N MET A 377 1.05 2.73 -21.25
CA MET A 377 1.44 3.98 -20.60
C MET A 377 0.39 5.07 -20.79
N GLU A 378 -0.18 5.23 -21.98
CA GLU A 378 -1.24 6.21 -22.25
C GLU A 378 -2.55 5.86 -21.51
N ALA A 379 -2.88 4.56 -21.41
CA ALA A 379 -4.08 4.10 -20.72
C ALA A 379 -3.97 4.29 -19.21
N LEU A 380 -2.90 3.77 -18.60
CA LEU A 380 -2.71 3.82 -17.15
C LEU A 380 -2.16 5.15 -16.67
N GLY A 381 -1.47 5.94 -17.50
CA GLY A 381 -1.06 7.31 -17.17
C GLY A 381 -2.22 8.18 -16.67
N LYS A 382 -3.45 7.90 -17.11
CA LYS A 382 -4.67 8.60 -16.70
C LYS A 382 -5.38 8.00 -15.47
N LEU A 383 -4.80 6.96 -14.85
CA LEU A 383 -5.28 6.41 -13.60
C LEU A 383 -5.08 7.46 -12.50
N GLU A 384 -6.13 7.75 -11.73
CA GLU A 384 -6.11 8.81 -10.72
C GLU A 384 -5.52 8.33 -9.38
N VAL A 385 -5.25 7.03 -9.27
CA VAL A 385 -4.56 6.41 -8.15
C VAL A 385 -3.06 6.40 -8.41
N ALA A 386 -2.27 6.70 -7.37
CA ALA A 386 -0.83 6.78 -7.45
C ALA A 386 -0.17 5.39 -7.53
N PHE A 387 0.41 5.07 -8.67
CA PHE A 387 1.21 3.86 -8.89
C PHE A 387 2.38 4.14 -9.82
N ASN A 388 3.44 3.34 -9.65
CA ASN A 388 4.52 3.15 -10.59
C ASN A 388 4.18 1.92 -11.42
N PHE A 389 3.71 2.10 -12.65
CA PHE A 389 3.48 0.98 -13.57
C PHE A 389 4.70 0.73 -14.42
N VAL A 390 5.08 -0.54 -14.55
CA VAL A 390 5.98 -0.99 -15.62
C VAL A 390 5.22 -1.85 -16.61
N PHE A 391 5.75 -1.92 -17.83
CA PHE A 391 5.13 -2.60 -18.96
C PHE A 391 6.15 -3.42 -19.74
N ALA A 392 5.71 -4.54 -20.28
CA ALA A 392 6.44 -5.28 -21.31
C ALA A 392 5.47 -5.78 -22.38
N ASP A 393 5.82 -5.58 -23.66
CA ASP A 393 5.01 -6.06 -24.79
C ASP A 393 5.66 -7.21 -25.55
N ASN A 394 4.88 -7.86 -26.41
CA ASN A 394 5.33 -8.98 -27.25
C ASN A 394 6.20 -8.57 -28.45
N LYS A 395 6.57 -7.28 -28.56
CA LYS A 395 7.56 -6.78 -29.52
C LYS A 395 8.94 -6.57 -28.87
N GLY A 396 9.05 -6.85 -27.57
CA GLY A 396 10.29 -6.71 -26.81
C GLY A 396 10.47 -5.33 -26.18
N ASN A 397 9.47 -4.44 -26.25
CA ASN A 397 9.56 -3.13 -25.61
C ASN A 397 9.27 -3.23 -24.12
N ILE A 398 9.89 -2.33 -23.37
CA ILE A 398 9.65 -2.10 -21.95
C ILE A 398 9.41 -0.62 -21.67
N GLY A 399 8.62 -0.32 -20.64
CA GLY A 399 8.37 1.06 -20.25
C GLY A 399 7.93 1.21 -18.81
N TYR A 400 7.96 2.45 -18.32
CA TYR A 400 7.56 2.86 -16.99
C TYR A 400 6.72 4.14 -17.05
N GLN A 401 5.65 4.20 -16.26
CA GLN A 401 4.78 5.37 -16.11
C GLN A 401 4.32 5.50 -14.66
N MET A 402 4.63 6.63 -14.04
CA MET A 402 3.97 7.05 -12.81
C MET A 402 2.56 7.57 -13.11
N THR A 403 1.61 7.26 -12.23
CA THR A 403 0.20 7.66 -12.33
C THR A 403 -0.23 8.34 -11.03
N GLY A 404 -1.41 8.95 -11.02
CA GLY A 404 -1.98 9.59 -9.83
C GLY A 404 -2.31 11.06 -10.02
N LEU A 405 -3.11 11.59 -9.09
CA LEU A 405 -3.47 13.00 -9.03
C LEU A 405 -2.45 13.79 -8.20
N TYR A 406 -1.34 14.19 -8.81
CA TYR A 406 -0.33 15.07 -8.20
C TYR A 406 -0.79 16.54 -8.28
N PRO A 407 -1.05 17.22 -7.15
CA PRO A 407 -1.56 18.59 -7.14
C PRO A 407 -0.47 19.58 -7.57
N LEU A 408 -0.85 20.56 -8.39
CA LEU A 408 0.03 21.66 -8.77
C LEU A 408 -0.02 22.75 -7.71
N ARG A 409 1.14 23.07 -7.14
CA ARG A 409 1.31 24.00 -6.03
C ARG A 409 1.99 25.29 -6.48
N LYS A 410 2.18 26.22 -5.54
CA LYS A 410 3.07 27.39 -5.71
C LYS A 410 4.51 26.91 -5.88
N ASP A 411 5.29 27.61 -6.70
CA ASP A 411 6.72 27.31 -6.90
C ASP A 411 7.47 27.31 -5.55
N GLY A 412 8.32 26.31 -5.34
CA GLY A 412 9.06 26.11 -4.09
C GLY A 412 8.30 25.31 -3.03
N VAL A 413 6.99 25.07 -3.18
CA VAL A 413 6.20 24.26 -2.24
C VAL A 413 6.20 22.80 -2.66
N ASN A 414 6.84 21.94 -1.87
CA ASN A 414 6.91 20.51 -2.15
C ASN A 414 5.74 19.68 -1.58
N GLY A 415 4.88 20.30 -0.76
CA GLY A 415 3.67 19.69 -0.19
C GLY A 415 3.83 18.99 1.16
N PHE A 416 5.05 18.92 1.73
CA PHE A 416 5.28 18.24 3.01
C PHE A 416 4.81 19.02 4.24
N LEU A 417 4.91 20.35 4.22
CA LEU A 417 4.48 21.20 5.35
C LEU A 417 3.01 21.61 5.18
N PRO A 418 2.24 21.71 6.28
CA PRO A 418 0.91 22.26 6.21
C PRO A 418 0.95 23.75 5.85
N MET A 419 0.11 24.15 4.90
CA MET A 419 0.17 25.48 4.28
C MET A 419 -0.81 26.47 4.94
N PRO A 420 -0.53 27.78 4.98
CA PRO A 420 -1.48 28.76 5.48
C PRO A 420 -2.83 28.74 4.72
N GLY A 421 -3.94 28.38 5.39
CA GLY A 421 -5.27 28.28 4.76
C GLY A 421 -5.88 29.63 4.39
N TRP A 422 -5.43 30.70 5.04
CA TRP A 422 -5.91 32.05 4.76
C TRP A 422 -5.31 32.68 3.48
N ASP A 423 -4.25 32.13 2.90
CA ASP A 423 -3.59 32.70 1.73
C ASP A 423 -3.94 31.90 0.45
N PRO A 424 -4.67 32.50 -0.51
CA PRO A 424 -5.08 31.83 -1.74
C PRO A 424 -3.92 31.40 -2.65
N GLU A 425 -2.70 31.91 -2.46
CA GLU A 425 -1.56 31.48 -3.26
C GLU A 425 -1.18 30.02 -3.03
N TYR A 426 -1.56 29.45 -1.89
CA TYR A 426 -1.32 28.07 -1.50
C TYR A 426 -2.45 27.10 -1.86
N ASP A 427 -3.51 27.57 -2.50
CA ASP A 427 -4.53 26.70 -3.07
C ASP A 427 -3.95 25.83 -4.20
N TRP A 428 -4.46 24.61 -4.34
CA TRP A 428 -4.14 23.77 -5.49
C TRP A 428 -4.59 24.41 -6.81
N LYS A 429 -3.69 24.41 -7.80
CA LYS A 429 -3.91 24.99 -9.13
C LYS A 429 -4.30 23.93 -10.18
N GLY A 430 -4.92 22.84 -9.72
CA GLY A 430 -5.24 21.65 -10.52
C GLY A 430 -4.26 20.51 -10.29
N PHE A 431 -4.16 19.60 -11.25
CA PHE A 431 -3.31 18.41 -11.18
C PHE A 431 -2.37 18.34 -12.38
N ALA A 432 -1.22 17.70 -12.20
CA ALA A 432 -0.24 17.51 -13.26
C ALA A 432 -0.78 16.70 -14.45
N ASP A 433 -0.29 17.02 -15.65
CA ASP A 433 -0.49 16.19 -16.83
C ASP A 433 0.34 14.91 -16.68
N PRO A 434 -0.21 13.71 -16.94
CA PRO A 434 0.53 12.44 -16.85
C PRO A 434 1.86 12.39 -17.61
N LYS A 435 2.03 13.22 -18.64
CA LYS A 435 3.29 13.28 -19.40
C LYS A 435 4.44 13.95 -18.64
N ASP A 436 4.12 14.78 -17.64
CA ASP A 436 5.08 15.56 -16.84
C ASP A 436 5.53 14.77 -15.60
N LEU A 437 4.80 13.70 -15.25
CA LEU A 437 5.18 12.74 -14.22
C LEU A 437 6.33 11.82 -14.70
N PRO A 438 7.09 11.21 -13.76
CA PRO A 438 8.15 10.26 -14.07
C PRO A 438 7.73 9.14 -15.03
N ARG A 439 8.53 8.95 -16.07
CA ARG A 439 8.28 7.95 -17.11
C ARG A 439 9.55 7.60 -17.88
N GLU A 440 9.60 6.38 -18.41
CA GLU A 440 10.74 5.88 -19.16
C GLU A 440 10.28 4.89 -20.25
N TYR A 441 11.01 4.81 -21.37
CA TYR A 441 10.70 3.88 -22.47
C TYR A 441 12.00 3.34 -23.08
N ASN A 442 12.16 2.02 -23.08
CA ASN A 442 13.32 1.30 -23.64
C ASN A 442 14.69 1.91 -23.29
N PRO A 443 15.08 1.98 -22.00
CA PRO A 443 16.40 2.49 -21.63
C PRO A 443 17.53 1.59 -22.12
N GLU A 444 18.70 2.19 -22.33
CA GLU A 444 19.89 1.50 -22.87
C GLU A 444 20.36 0.34 -22.00
N CYS A 445 20.20 0.42 -20.66
CA CYS A 445 20.57 -0.64 -19.72
C CYS A 445 19.74 -1.94 -19.91
N GLY A 446 18.61 -1.86 -20.63
CA GLY A 446 17.78 -2.99 -21.01
C GLY A 446 16.88 -3.53 -19.89
N TYR A 447 16.68 -2.79 -18.81
CA TYR A 447 15.72 -3.13 -17.76
C TYR A 447 15.21 -1.87 -17.05
N ILE A 448 14.07 -1.98 -16.36
CA ILE A 448 13.53 -0.94 -15.48
C ILE A 448 13.17 -1.58 -14.15
N VAL A 449 13.49 -0.95 -13.03
CA VAL A 449 13.21 -1.43 -11.66
C VAL A 449 12.47 -0.37 -10.86
N THR A 450 11.32 -0.73 -10.30
CA THR A 450 10.65 0.05 -9.27
C THR A 450 10.46 -0.82 -8.03
N ALA A 451 10.93 -0.32 -6.91
CA ALA A 451 10.89 -0.90 -5.58
C ALA A 451 10.58 0.18 -4.55
N ASN A 452 9.68 1.11 -4.90
CA ASN A 452 9.26 2.28 -4.11
C ASN A 452 10.33 3.34 -3.82
N GLN A 453 11.51 3.21 -4.42
CA GLN A 453 12.54 4.22 -4.39
C GLN A 453 12.15 5.45 -5.22
N ASP A 454 12.87 6.55 -4.99
CA ASP A 454 12.74 7.79 -5.75
C ASP A 454 12.86 7.55 -7.26
N GLN A 455 11.92 8.12 -8.03
CA GLN A 455 11.90 8.12 -9.49
C GLN A 455 11.77 9.51 -10.11
N ASN A 456 11.86 10.58 -9.31
CA ASN A 456 11.65 11.95 -9.75
C ASN A 456 12.57 12.34 -10.91
N HIS A 457 13.82 11.83 -10.91
CA HIS A 457 14.80 12.02 -11.99
C HIS A 457 14.35 11.57 -13.38
N GLN A 458 13.26 10.80 -13.50
CA GLN A 458 12.66 10.35 -14.76
C GLN A 458 11.50 11.26 -15.24
N GLY A 459 11.18 12.33 -14.52
CA GLY A 459 10.05 13.24 -14.77
C GLY A 459 10.47 14.68 -15.06
N VAL A 460 9.47 15.52 -15.33
CA VAL A 460 9.61 16.99 -15.34
C VAL A 460 9.31 17.56 -13.95
N LEU A 461 8.41 16.88 -13.22
CA LEU A 461 8.01 17.21 -11.85
C LEU A 461 8.60 16.17 -10.87
N ASP A 462 8.66 16.58 -9.60
CA ASP A 462 9.17 15.79 -8.48
C ASP A 462 8.03 15.36 -7.53
N PRO A 463 7.15 14.42 -7.94
CA PRO A 463 5.96 14.09 -7.19
C PRO A 463 6.18 13.34 -5.88
N ALA A 464 7.35 12.72 -5.66
CA ALA A 464 7.65 11.97 -4.44
C ALA A 464 8.56 12.79 -3.50
N ASN A 465 8.09 13.10 -2.29
CA ASN A 465 8.86 13.86 -1.30
C ASN A 465 9.53 12.97 -0.22
N MET A 466 8.91 11.83 0.11
CA MET A 466 9.36 10.89 1.15
C MET A 466 9.34 9.43 0.63
N PRO A 467 10.15 9.09 -0.40
CA PRO A 467 10.19 7.74 -0.95
C PRO A 467 10.88 6.75 -0.01
N MET A 468 10.63 5.45 -0.24
CA MET A 468 11.30 4.38 0.49
C MET A 468 12.78 4.25 0.07
N GLY A 469 13.60 3.64 0.93
CA GLY A 469 15.00 3.36 0.65
C GLY A 469 15.26 2.53 -0.62
N ASP A 470 16.41 2.79 -1.25
CA ASP A 470 16.75 2.25 -2.56
C ASP A 470 17.43 0.86 -2.52
N TYR A 471 17.75 0.34 -1.33
CA TYR A 471 18.52 -0.91 -1.17
C TYR A 471 17.95 -2.07 -1.98
N ARG A 472 16.61 -2.21 -2.02
CA ARG A 472 15.94 -3.25 -2.81
C ARG A 472 16.12 -3.04 -4.30
N ALA A 473 15.94 -1.80 -4.78
CA ALA A 473 16.13 -1.45 -6.18
C ALA A 473 17.58 -1.68 -6.62
N ARG A 474 18.56 -1.28 -5.79
CA ARG A 474 19.99 -1.53 -6.01
C ARG A 474 20.30 -3.01 -6.07
N ARG A 475 19.78 -3.81 -5.12
CA ARG A 475 19.99 -5.26 -5.09
C ARG A 475 19.38 -5.97 -6.31
N ILE A 476 18.17 -5.60 -6.70
CA ILE A 476 17.52 -6.14 -7.90
C ILE A 476 18.33 -5.76 -9.15
N SER A 477 18.73 -4.50 -9.28
CA SER A 477 19.53 -4.02 -10.42
C SER A 477 20.87 -4.74 -10.51
N GLN A 478 21.59 -4.90 -9.39
CA GLN A 478 22.83 -5.67 -9.32
C GLN A 478 22.64 -7.10 -9.88
N LEU A 479 21.60 -7.81 -9.44
CA LEU A 479 21.31 -9.17 -9.90
C LEU A 479 20.90 -9.24 -11.38
N LEU A 480 20.32 -8.17 -11.93
CA LEU A 480 19.97 -8.04 -13.35
C LEU A 480 21.16 -7.65 -14.24
N GLU A 481 22.21 -7.06 -13.66
CA GLU A 481 23.45 -6.70 -14.36
C GLU A 481 24.44 -7.87 -14.38
N GLU A 482 24.50 -8.64 -13.30
CA GLU A 482 25.39 -9.81 -13.17
C GLU A 482 25.04 -10.94 -14.16
N ARG A 483 23.84 -10.92 -14.75
CA ARG A 483 23.36 -11.95 -15.69
C ARG A 483 22.79 -11.34 -16.97
N GLY A 484 23.19 -11.89 -18.13
CA GLY A 484 22.73 -11.43 -19.45
C GLY A 484 21.65 -12.29 -20.10
N ASN A 485 21.17 -13.35 -19.44
CA ASN A 485 20.25 -14.34 -20.01
C ASN A 485 19.17 -14.77 -18.99
N HIS A 486 18.36 -13.80 -18.56
CA HIS A 486 17.30 -14.01 -17.58
C HIS A 486 16.19 -14.93 -18.10
N ASP A 487 15.71 -15.80 -17.22
CA ASP A 487 14.59 -16.71 -17.42
C ASP A 487 13.70 -16.71 -16.17
N PHE A 488 12.60 -17.47 -16.20
CA PHE A 488 11.70 -17.66 -15.05
C PHE A 488 12.43 -18.04 -13.75
N HIS A 489 13.45 -18.91 -13.83
CA HIS A 489 14.16 -19.38 -12.64
C HIS A 489 15.02 -18.28 -12.02
N SER A 490 15.70 -17.49 -12.86
CA SER A 490 16.52 -16.36 -12.43
C SER A 490 15.69 -15.26 -11.78
N THR A 491 14.54 -14.90 -12.36
CA THR A 491 13.70 -13.83 -11.82
C THR A 491 12.94 -14.29 -10.59
N ARG A 492 12.53 -15.56 -10.53
CA ARG A 492 12.03 -16.19 -9.30
C ARG A 492 13.07 -16.14 -8.18
N ALA A 493 14.35 -16.38 -8.49
CA ALA A 493 15.42 -16.30 -7.49
C ALA A 493 15.57 -14.88 -6.94
N ILE A 494 15.50 -13.85 -7.79
CA ILE A 494 15.51 -12.43 -7.36
C ILE A 494 14.32 -12.14 -6.44
N GLN A 495 13.10 -12.60 -6.77
CA GLN A 495 11.92 -12.42 -5.91
C GLN A 495 12.06 -13.08 -4.53
N MET A 496 12.97 -14.06 -4.40
CA MET A 496 13.23 -14.80 -3.17
C MET A 496 14.57 -14.42 -2.50
N ASP A 497 15.28 -13.42 -3.01
CA ASP A 497 16.57 -12.98 -2.46
C ASP A 497 16.36 -12.26 -1.11
N THR A 498 17.10 -12.70 -0.10
CA THR A 498 17.04 -12.22 1.28
C THR A 498 18.31 -11.47 1.70
N TYR A 499 19.18 -11.13 0.74
CA TYR A 499 20.41 -10.39 1.01
C TYR A 499 20.12 -8.91 1.24
N SER A 500 20.65 -8.34 2.32
CA SER A 500 20.45 -6.95 2.70
C SER A 500 21.69 -6.10 2.42
N ILE A 501 21.60 -5.23 1.41
CA ILE A 501 22.64 -4.20 1.16
C ILE A 501 22.73 -3.25 2.35
N GLN A 502 21.60 -2.88 2.96
CA GLN A 502 21.55 -2.07 4.17
C GLN A 502 22.42 -2.69 5.27
N ALA A 503 22.24 -3.98 5.55
CA ALA A 503 23.04 -4.64 6.58
C ALA A 503 24.53 -4.60 6.26
N ARG A 504 24.91 -4.86 5.00
CA ARG A 504 26.33 -4.79 4.57
C ARG A 504 26.93 -3.40 4.82
N GLU A 505 26.24 -2.34 4.42
CA GLU A 505 26.72 -0.95 4.58
C GLU A 505 26.86 -0.56 6.06
N PHE A 506 25.94 -0.97 6.93
CA PHE A 506 26.07 -0.74 8.36
C PHE A 506 27.21 -1.56 8.98
N LEU A 507 27.45 -2.79 8.51
CA LEU A 507 28.56 -3.60 8.97
C LEU A 507 29.92 -3.04 8.54
N ASP A 508 30.01 -2.38 7.39
CA ASP A 508 31.24 -1.71 6.93
C ASP A 508 31.69 -0.60 7.90
N ILE A 509 30.75 0.05 8.58
CA ILE A 509 31.02 1.05 9.62
C ILE A 509 31.22 0.38 10.99
N LEU A 510 30.36 -0.59 11.33
CA LEU A 510 30.34 -1.22 12.65
C LEU A 510 31.62 -2.02 12.93
N LEU A 511 32.04 -2.89 12.00
CA LEU A 511 33.09 -3.87 12.28
C LEU A 511 34.45 -3.21 12.57
N PRO A 512 34.88 -2.14 11.87
CA PRO A 512 36.08 -1.40 12.23
C PRO A 512 35.98 -0.62 13.55
N ALA A 513 34.78 -0.12 13.89
CA ALA A 513 34.56 0.72 15.07
C ALA A 513 34.37 -0.07 16.38
N ALA A 514 33.82 -1.28 16.28
CA ALA A 514 33.44 -2.08 17.43
C ALA A 514 34.63 -2.82 18.08
N PRO A 515 34.68 -2.90 19.43
CA PRO A 515 35.62 -3.77 20.11
C PRO A 515 35.30 -5.24 19.84
N ASP A 516 36.27 -6.13 20.07
CA ASP A 516 36.05 -7.56 19.90
C ASP A 516 35.03 -8.09 20.93
N SER A 517 33.95 -8.67 20.42
CA SER A 517 32.87 -9.27 21.21
C SER A 517 32.26 -10.46 20.49
N ARG A 518 31.37 -11.19 21.17
CA ARG A 518 30.63 -12.28 20.51
C ARG A 518 29.73 -11.70 19.42
N GLY A 519 29.05 -10.60 19.70
CA GLY A 519 28.20 -9.90 18.74
C GLY A 519 28.94 -9.48 17.47
N LYS A 520 30.11 -8.85 17.61
CA LYS A 520 30.96 -8.50 16.46
C LYS A 520 31.34 -9.74 15.64
N SER A 521 31.79 -10.81 16.30
CA SER A 521 32.20 -12.06 15.63
C SER A 521 31.05 -12.72 14.86
N VAL A 522 29.84 -12.73 15.45
CA VAL A 522 28.64 -13.27 14.80
C VAL A 522 28.29 -12.45 13.56
N LEU A 523 28.28 -11.12 13.66
CA LEU A 523 27.96 -10.23 12.53
C LEU A 523 29.04 -10.26 11.44
N GLU A 524 30.31 -10.37 11.80
CA GLU A 524 31.43 -10.50 10.85
C GLU A 524 31.32 -11.77 10.01
N SER A 525 30.87 -12.88 10.61
CA SER A 525 30.68 -14.16 9.92
C SER A 525 29.39 -14.26 9.09
N TRP A 526 28.49 -13.29 9.22
CA TRP A 526 27.18 -13.31 8.59
C TRP A 526 27.26 -12.90 7.12
N ASP A 527 26.54 -13.60 6.26
CA ASP A 527 26.43 -13.32 4.83
C ASP A 527 25.36 -12.25 4.48
N CYS A 528 24.90 -11.49 5.49
CA CYS A 528 23.86 -10.47 5.37
C CYS A 528 22.50 -10.99 4.85
N LYS A 529 22.22 -12.30 4.97
CA LYS A 529 20.93 -12.89 4.57
C LYS A 529 19.96 -13.14 5.72
N TYR A 530 18.71 -12.79 5.47
CA TYR A 530 17.57 -12.99 6.36
C TYR A 530 16.84 -14.32 6.08
N ASP A 531 17.63 -15.39 5.95
CA ASP A 531 17.12 -16.75 5.83
C ASP A 531 16.63 -17.28 7.18
N PHE A 532 15.72 -18.25 7.14
CA PHE A 532 15.06 -18.79 8.34
C PHE A 532 15.99 -19.21 9.47
N ASP A 533 17.13 -19.81 9.15
CA ASP A 533 18.08 -20.35 10.13
C ASP A 533 19.19 -19.34 10.52
N SER A 534 19.12 -18.10 10.03
CA SER A 534 20.10 -17.06 10.36
C SER A 534 20.02 -16.70 11.85
N GLN A 535 21.12 -16.91 12.58
CA GLN A 535 21.27 -16.46 13.97
C GLN A 535 21.70 -14.98 14.06
N ALA A 536 22.40 -14.49 13.03
CA ALA A 536 22.93 -13.13 13.01
C ALA A 536 21.87 -12.08 12.63
N ALA A 537 20.90 -12.42 11.77
CA ALA A 537 19.88 -11.46 11.32
C ALA A 537 19.05 -10.87 12.49
N PRO A 538 18.51 -11.67 13.44
CA PRO A 538 17.84 -11.11 14.62
C PRO A 538 18.74 -10.22 15.48
N PHE A 539 20.05 -10.51 15.53
CA PHE A 539 21.00 -9.73 16.32
C PHE A 539 21.34 -8.40 15.63
N PHE A 540 21.45 -8.40 14.30
CA PHE A 540 21.58 -7.17 13.53
C PHE A 540 20.37 -6.23 13.75
N GLU A 541 19.14 -6.76 13.77
CA GLU A 541 17.95 -5.95 14.05
C GLU A 541 17.95 -5.36 15.47
N ALA A 542 18.46 -6.10 16.46
CA ALA A 542 18.64 -5.58 17.81
C ALA A 542 19.67 -4.45 17.84
N PHE A 543 20.82 -4.63 17.20
CA PHE A 543 21.83 -3.57 17.02
C PHE A 543 21.23 -2.32 16.33
N TYR A 544 20.50 -2.52 15.24
CA TYR A 544 19.90 -1.44 14.47
C TYR A 544 18.84 -0.66 15.28
N SER A 545 18.05 -1.35 16.12
CA SER A 545 17.14 -0.73 17.09
C SER A 545 17.89 0.11 18.15
N GLU A 546 18.94 -0.43 18.76
CA GLU A 546 19.74 0.30 19.75
C GLU A 546 20.47 1.50 19.12
N LEU A 547 20.92 1.38 17.87
CA LEU A 547 21.55 2.50 17.15
C LEU A 547 20.56 3.64 16.93
N ARG A 548 19.31 3.36 16.52
CA ARG A 548 18.27 4.38 16.41
C ARG A 548 18.01 5.10 17.74
N LYS A 549 17.89 4.34 18.83
CA LYS A 549 17.68 4.92 20.18
C LYS A 549 18.86 5.79 20.59
N LYS A 550 20.08 5.36 20.29
CA LYS A 550 21.30 6.11 20.58
C LYS A 550 21.38 7.41 19.79
N VAL A 551 21.15 7.36 18.48
CA VAL A 551 21.32 8.52 17.59
C VAL A 551 20.16 9.51 17.71
N PHE A 552 18.92 9.03 17.72
CA PHE A 552 17.74 9.90 17.66
C PHE A 552 17.09 10.11 19.04
N GLY A 553 17.08 9.07 19.87
CA GLY A 553 16.46 9.11 21.20
C GLY A 553 17.27 9.93 22.19
N GLU A 554 18.55 9.61 22.36
CA GLU A 554 19.41 10.32 23.33
C GLU A 554 19.81 11.73 22.85
N ALA A 555 19.87 11.98 21.54
CA ALA A 555 20.38 13.26 21.00
C ALA A 555 19.32 14.34 20.73
N GLY A 556 18.01 14.03 20.84
CA GLY A 556 16.99 15.07 20.68
C GLY A 556 15.52 14.68 20.78
N ILE A 557 15.11 13.47 20.39
CA ILE A 557 13.68 13.12 20.30
C ILE A 557 13.18 12.45 21.59
N GLY A 558 14.06 11.82 22.37
CA GLY A 558 13.71 11.05 23.55
C GLY A 558 13.58 9.55 23.24
N VAL A 559 14.17 8.72 24.11
CA VAL A 559 14.24 7.26 23.90
C VAL A 559 12.85 6.62 23.91
N ASP A 560 11.95 7.06 24.79
CA ASP A 560 10.59 6.50 24.87
C ASP A 560 9.78 6.77 23.59
N ILE A 561 9.98 7.92 22.95
CA ILE A 561 9.36 8.24 21.66
C ILE A 561 9.91 7.31 20.57
N MET A 562 11.22 7.11 20.53
CA MET A 562 11.83 6.17 19.56
C MET A 562 11.31 4.74 19.73
N VAL A 563 11.14 4.28 20.98
CA VAL A 563 10.54 2.99 21.29
C VAL A 563 9.10 2.92 20.81
N HIS A 564 8.29 3.96 21.05
CA HIS A 564 6.91 4.02 20.56
C HIS A 564 6.82 4.01 19.03
N LEU A 565 7.61 4.83 18.34
CA LEU A 565 7.65 4.86 16.88
C LEU A 565 8.02 3.49 16.30
N GLU A 566 8.96 2.78 16.92
CA GLU A 566 9.37 1.44 16.50
C GLU A 566 8.32 0.37 16.78
N GLN A 567 7.65 0.43 17.93
CA GLN A 567 6.77 -0.65 18.38
C GLN A 567 5.33 -0.49 17.93
N GLU A 568 4.86 0.74 17.69
CA GLU A 568 3.43 1.06 17.51
C GLU A 568 3.11 1.79 16.20
N THR A 569 4.11 2.05 15.34
CA THR A 569 3.92 2.74 14.05
C THR A 569 4.65 2.07 12.88
N GLY A 570 4.35 2.51 11.65
CA GLY A 570 5.04 2.10 10.42
C GLY A 570 6.24 2.97 10.03
N VAL A 571 6.64 3.96 10.82
CA VAL A 571 7.63 4.99 10.42
C VAL A 571 8.96 4.38 9.97
N PHE A 572 9.52 3.41 10.71
CA PHE A 572 10.78 2.73 10.35
C PHE A 572 10.59 1.56 9.37
N ILE A 573 9.40 1.43 8.78
CA ILE A 573 9.12 0.50 7.68
C ILE A 573 9.08 1.28 6.36
N ASP A 574 8.44 2.44 6.34
CA ASP A 574 8.29 3.24 5.11
C ASP A 574 9.45 4.23 4.90
N PHE A 575 9.94 4.87 5.97
CA PHE A 575 10.86 6.01 5.89
C PHE A 575 12.25 5.73 6.50
N TYR A 576 12.64 4.45 6.62
CA TYR A 576 13.89 4.05 7.27
C TYR A 576 15.14 4.67 6.62
N GLN A 577 15.10 4.99 5.31
CA GLN A 577 16.24 5.57 4.60
C GLN A 577 16.62 6.96 5.12
N ASN A 578 15.63 7.77 5.53
CA ASN A 578 15.87 9.11 6.08
C ASN A 578 16.71 9.02 7.36
N PHE A 579 16.37 8.06 8.23
CA PHE A 579 17.12 7.76 9.43
C PHE A 579 18.47 7.11 9.11
N ASP A 580 18.54 6.19 8.15
CA ASP A 580 19.79 5.53 7.75
C ASP A 580 20.82 6.52 7.24
N ARG A 581 20.42 7.50 6.41
CA ARG A 581 21.32 8.54 5.92
C ARG A 581 21.97 9.30 7.08
N MET A 582 21.18 9.66 8.10
CA MET A 582 21.70 10.33 9.29
C MET A 582 22.55 9.41 10.17
N MET A 583 22.22 8.13 10.30
CA MET A 583 23.03 7.17 11.04
C MET A 583 24.35 6.80 10.33
N THR A 584 24.41 6.93 9.01
CA THR A 584 25.59 6.52 8.24
C THR A 584 26.50 7.69 7.87
N ASP A 585 26.03 8.93 7.92
CA ASP A 585 26.84 10.12 7.68
C ASP A 585 27.67 10.51 8.92
N GLU A 586 29.00 10.54 8.78
CA GLU A 586 29.91 10.95 9.86
C GLU A 586 29.73 12.39 10.32
N ASN A 587 29.15 13.24 9.47
CA ASN A 587 28.89 14.66 9.73
C ASN A 587 27.44 14.92 10.17
N SER A 588 26.66 13.88 10.44
CA SER A 588 25.25 14.07 10.82
C SER A 588 25.11 14.98 12.05
N PRO A 589 24.17 15.95 12.04
CA PRO A 589 23.96 16.85 13.17
C PRO A 589 23.42 16.14 14.42
N TRP A 590 23.03 14.86 14.30
CA TRP A 590 22.61 14.01 15.41
C TRP A 590 23.77 13.50 16.27
N TYR A 591 25.01 13.61 15.79
CA TYR A 591 26.24 13.22 16.49
C TYR A 591 26.81 14.33 17.40
N LYS A 592 25.95 14.97 18.20
CA LYS A 592 26.32 16.15 19.01
C LYS A 592 27.48 15.89 19.97
N ASP A 593 27.33 14.90 20.84
CA ASP A 593 28.26 14.62 21.95
C ASP A 593 29.14 13.38 21.71
N PHE A 594 28.96 12.72 20.57
CA PHE A 594 29.63 11.47 20.23
C PHE A 594 29.75 11.32 18.72
N THR A 595 30.81 10.66 18.26
CA THR A 595 31.03 10.32 16.84
C THR A 595 30.13 9.18 16.38
N ARG A 596 29.98 9.03 15.06
CA ARG A 596 29.31 7.88 14.43
C ARG A 596 29.86 6.55 14.94
N GLU A 597 31.17 6.38 14.96
CA GLU A 597 31.83 5.14 15.39
C GLU A 597 31.55 4.84 16.87
N GLN A 598 31.54 5.86 17.74
CA GLN A 598 31.17 5.70 19.15
C GLN A 598 29.70 5.28 19.30
N ALA A 599 28.79 5.83 18.49
CA ALA A 599 27.38 5.43 18.51
C ALA A 599 27.21 3.96 18.10
N PHE A 600 27.89 3.52 17.03
CA PHE A 600 27.84 2.15 16.54
C PHE A 600 28.40 1.15 17.56
N ALA A 601 29.56 1.45 18.14
CA ALA A 601 30.17 0.60 19.17
C ALA A 601 29.29 0.51 20.42
N ALA A 602 28.70 1.64 20.86
CA ALA A 602 27.79 1.67 22.01
C ALA A 602 26.49 0.89 21.75
N ALA A 603 25.89 1.05 20.56
CA ALA A 603 24.68 0.34 20.17
C ALA A 603 24.90 -1.18 20.09
N LEU A 604 26.05 -1.63 19.56
CA LEU A 604 26.39 -3.05 19.54
C LEU A 604 26.53 -3.62 20.95
N ALA A 605 27.30 -2.94 21.81
CA ALA A 605 27.46 -3.35 23.21
C ALA A 605 26.09 -3.44 23.91
N LYS A 606 25.21 -2.46 23.68
CA LYS A 606 23.88 -2.43 24.25
C LYS A 606 22.99 -3.57 23.74
N ALA A 607 23.03 -3.85 22.44
CA ALA A 607 22.27 -4.94 21.84
C ALA A 607 22.72 -6.32 22.33
N GLU A 608 23.98 -6.45 22.76
CA GLU A 608 24.56 -7.69 23.31
C GLU A 608 24.07 -7.98 24.74
N GLU A 609 23.67 -6.96 25.50
CA GLU A 609 23.21 -7.10 26.89
C GLU A 609 21.96 -7.98 26.98
N GLY A 610 22.11 -9.19 27.53
CA GLY A 610 20.98 -10.10 27.74
C GLY A 610 20.43 -10.72 26.45
N TYR A 611 21.14 -10.63 25.34
CA TYR A 611 20.72 -11.19 24.07
C TYR A 611 20.62 -12.73 24.09
N ASP A 612 19.50 -13.28 23.60
CA ASP A 612 19.30 -14.72 23.49
C ASP A 612 19.83 -15.27 22.17
N TRP A 613 21.05 -15.78 22.21
CA TRP A 613 21.77 -16.34 21.08
C TRP A 613 21.23 -17.66 20.53
N ASN A 614 20.21 -18.25 21.15
CA ASN A 614 19.64 -19.51 20.67
C ASN A 614 18.56 -19.29 19.61
N LYS A 615 18.15 -18.04 19.39
CA LYS A 615 17.09 -17.70 18.44
C LYS A 615 17.63 -17.55 17.02
N THR A 616 16.84 -18.00 16.06
CA THR A 616 17.07 -17.76 14.63
C THR A 616 16.01 -16.81 14.05
N TRP A 617 16.19 -16.34 12.82
CA TRP A 617 15.23 -15.45 12.15
C TRP A 617 13.82 -16.01 12.16
N LYS A 618 13.65 -17.30 11.82
CA LYS A 618 12.34 -17.94 11.84
C LYS A 618 11.72 -17.94 13.22
N ASP A 619 12.49 -17.88 14.32
CA ASP A 619 11.97 -17.92 15.69
C ASP A 619 11.38 -16.59 16.15
N VAL A 620 12.00 -15.48 15.72
CA VAL A 620 11.59 -14.12 16.10
C VAL A 620 10.61 -13.49 15.12
N ASN A 621 10.61 -13.93 13.86
CA ASN A 621 9.85 -13.31 12.79
C ASN A 621 8.69 -14.21 12.33
N LYS A 622 7.66 -14.35 13.17
CA LYS A 622 6.47 -15.17 12.91
C LYS A 622 5.18 -14.37 13.05
N ALA A 623 4.21 -14.62 12.16
CA ALA A 623 2.89 -14.02 12.22
C ALA A 623 1.76 -15.04 12.09
N MET A 624 0.60 -14.74 12.67
CA MET A 624 -0.64 -15.47 12.43
C MET A 624 -1.35 -14.91 11.19
N LEU A 625 -1.78 -15.76 10.28
CA LEU A 625 -2.70 -15.38 9.21
C LEU A 625 -4.13 -15.45 9.76
N THR A 626 -4.73 -14.29 10.04
CA THR A 626 -6.01 -14.21 10.76
C THR A 626 -7.20 -13.93 9.84
N ASN A 627 -8.37 -14.48 10.14
CA ASN A 627 -9.57 -14.20 9.34
C ASN A 627 -9.98 -12.72 9.45
N ILE A 628 -10.28 -12.09 8.30
CA ILE A 628 -10.60 -10.64 8.22
C ILE A 628 -11.77 -10.19 9.09
N PHE A 629 -12.71 -11.09 9.41
CA PHE A 629 -13.90 -10.75 10.19
C PHE A 629 -13.71 -11.03 11.68
N PHE A 630 -13.11 -12.17 12.03
CA PHE A 630 -12.94 -12.57 13.43
C PHE A 630 -11.62 -12.09 14.07
N GLY A 631 -10.62 -11.73 13.27
CA GLY A 631 -9.35 -11.16 13.75
C GLY A 631 -8.64 -12.03 14.79
N GLY A 632 -8.59 -13.35 14.59
CA GLY A 632 -7.93 -14.27 15.52
C GLY A 632 -8.70 -14.56 16.83
N LYS A 633 -9.92 -14.04 17.00
CA LYS A 633 -10.72 -14.21 18.23
C LYS A 633 -11.45 -15.56 18.31
N THR A 634 -11.31 -16.44 17.32
CA THR A 634 -11.99 -17.74 17.28
C THR A 634 -11.10 -18.88 17.78
N PRO A 635 -11.67 -19.92 18.42
CA PRO A 635 -10.89 -21.11 18.78
C PRO A 635 -10.20 -21.76 17.57
N ALA A 636 -8.92 -22.12 17.73
CA ALA A 636 -8.07 -22.63 16.65
C ALA A 636 -8.65 -23.86 15.92
N TYR A 637 -9.38 -24.74 16.60
CA TYR A 637 -10.01 -25.92 16.00
C TYR A 637 -11.09 -25.59 14.97
N LEU A 638 -11.65 -24.37 15.00
CA LEU A 638 -12.55 -23.89 13.95
C LEU A 638 -11.78 -23.58 12.67
N GLY A 639 -10.47 -23.33 12.76
CA GLY A 639 -9.51 -23.18 11.66
C GLY A 639 -9.73 -21.96 10.76
N PHE A 640 -10.34 -20.90 11.27
CA PHE A 640 -10.40 -19.60 10.60
C PHE A 640 -9.01 -19.01 10.36
N ASP A 641 -8.12 -19.18 11.32
CA ASP A 641 -6.76 -18.66 11.25
C ASP A 641 -5.76 -19.75 10.79
N TYR A 642 -4.52 -19.36 10.53
CA TYR A 642 -3.44 -20.26 10.12
C TYR A 642 -2.08 -19.75 10.62
N GLY A 643 -1.21 -20.67 11.04
CA GLY A 643 0.09 -20.34 11.62
C GLY A 643 0.17 -20.59 13.12
N PRO A 644 1.16 -19.99 13.82
CA PRO A 644 2.04 -18.93 13.31
C PRO A 644 3.01 -19.45 12.24
N ILE A 645 3.29 -18.64 11.22
CA ILE A 645 4.25 -18.97 10.16
C ILE A 645 5.46 -18.05 10.21
N PRO A 646 6.68 -18.56 9.91
CA PRO A 646 7.85 -17.71 9.79
C PRO A 646 7.85 -16.94 8.47
N LEU A 647 8.27 -15.69 8.49
CA LEU A 647 8.50 -14.86 7.30
C LEU A 647 9.99 -14.75 7.00
N ARG A 648 10.38 -14.77 5.72
CA ARG A 648 11.76 -14.56 5.26
C ARG A 648 12.00 -13.10 4.95
N GLY A 649 13.25 -12.65 5.05
CA GLY A 649 13.61 -11.31 4.58
C GLY A 649 13.47 -10.20 5.62
N GLY A 650 14.28 -9.17 5.46
CA GLY A 650 14.30 -7.94 6.24
C GLY A 650 13.48 -6.81 5.59
N ARG A 651 13.56 -5.59 6.14
CA ARG A 651 12.93 -4.37 5.57
C ARG A 651 13.53 -3.95 4.23
N ALA A 652 14.83 -4.17 4.06
CA ALA A 652 15.63 -3.71 2.93
C ALA A 652 15.99 -4.83 1.92
N THR A 653 15.36 -6.00 2.02
CA THR A 653 15.66 -7.16 1.14
C THR A 653 14.62 -7.30 0.02
N PRO A 654 14.99 -7.76 -1.19
CA PRO A 654 14.03 -7.96 -2.29
C PRO A 654 12.80 -8.81 -1.88
N HIS A 655 13.00 -9.93 -1.20
CA HIS A 655 11.91 -10.60 -0.49
C HIS A 655 11.75 -9.94 0.88
N GLN A 656 10.74 -9.09 1.08
CA GLN A 656 10.48 -8.53 2.41
C GLN A 656 9.69 -9.49 3.32
N GLY A 657 9.93 -9.39 4.62
CA GLY A 657 9.18 -10.13 5.63
C GLY A 657 9.23 -9.44 6.98
N GLN A 658 8.73 -8.20 7.08
CA GLN A 658 8.72 -7.46 8.33
C GLN A 658 7.44 -7.69 9.13
N ILE A 659 7.56 -7.53 10.45
CA ILE A 659 6.47 -7.53 11.41
C ILE A 659 6.62 -6.27 12.27
N TYR A 660 5.54 -5.52 12.43
CA TYR A 660 5.47 -4.31 13.25
C TYR A 660 4.05 -4.17 13.81
N ASN A 661 3.84 -3.35 14.83
CA ASN A 661 2.48 -2.97 15.20
C ASN A 661 2.14 -1.59 14.65
N SER A 662 0.88 -1.40 14.34
CA SER A 662 0.36 -0.12 13.90
C SER A 662 -1.10 -0.04 14.28
N GLY A 663 -1.50 1.05 14.95
CA GLY A 663 -2.88 1.19 15.41
C GLY A 663 -3.30 0.02 16.31
N GLY A 664 -2.36 -0.52 17.10
CA GLY A 664 -2.67 -1.52 18.13
C GLY A 664 -2.77 -2.94 17.67
N ARG A 665 -2.36 -3.18 16.44
CA ARG A 665 -2.49 -4.45 15.76
C ARG A 665 -1.17 -4.80 15.13
N GLN A 666 -0.75 -6.05 15.31
CA GLN A 666 0.36 -6.61 14.55
C GLN A 666 0.00 -6.62 13.06
N THR A 667 0.88 -6.05 12.25
CA THR A 667 0.81 -5.99 10.79
C THR A 667 2.06 -6.66 10.24
N THR A 668 1.96 -7.14 9.00
CA THR A 668 3.07 -7.76 8.27
C THR A 668 3.33 -7.03 6.99
N PHE A 669 4.55 -7.21 6.50
CA PHE A 669 4.96 -6.66 5.23
C PHE A 669 5.75 -7.69 4.45
N SER A 670 5.09 -8.27 3.46
CA SER A 670 5.64 -9.36 2.68
C SER A 670 4.94 -9.45 1.31
N PRO A 671 5.59 -10.03 0.30
CA PRO A 671 5.00 -10.33 -1.00
C PRO A 671 3.62 -10.99 -0.89
N SER A 672 2.56 -10.25 -1.18
CA SER A 672 1.17 -10.71 -1.05
C SER A 672 0.68 -11.46 -2.29
N PHE A 673 1.22 -11.09 -3.45
CA PHE A 673 1.08 -11.75 -4.74
C PHE A 673 2.43 -11.71 -5.45
N ARG A 674 2.67 -12.69 -6.32
CA ARG A 674 3.83 -12.71 -7.21
C ARG A 674 3.37 -13.05 -8.61
N MET A 675 3.93 -12.37 -9.59
CA MET A 675 3.82 -12.76 -10.99
C MET A 675 5.14 -12.66 -11.74
N ILE A 676 5.33 -13.59 -12.69
CA ILE A 676 6.40 -13.59 -13.67
C ILE A 676 5.79 -13.96 -15.02
N THR A 677 6.11 -13.21 -16.07
CA THR A 677 5.69 -13.53 -17.43
C THR A 677 6.79 -13.22 -18.44
N ASP A 678 6.92 -14.11 -19.41
CA ASP A 678 7.66 -13.90 -20.65
C ASP A 678 6.65 -13.60 -21.76
N MET A 679 6.86 -12.50 -22.51
CA MET A 679 5.91 -12.06 -23.53
C MET A 679 5.95 -12.88 -24.82
N GLY A 680 6.94 -13.77 -24.98
CA GLY A 680 6.95 -14.82 -26.01
C GLY A 680 6.06 -16.01 -25.67
N GLU A 681 5.65 -16.16 -24.41
CA GLU A 681 4.73 -17.22 -23.97
C GLU A 681 3.29 -16.69 -23.81
N LYS A 682 2.33 -17.62 -23.65
CA LYS A 682 0.94 -17.33 -23.26
C LYS A 682 0.68 -17.64 -21.77
N VAL A 683 1.74 -17.64 -20.96
CA VAL A 683 1.69 -18.07 -19.56
C VAL A 683 1.94 -16.87 -18.63
N LEU A 684 1.23 -16.87 -17.51
CA LEU A 684 1.54 -16.04 -16.34
C LEU A 684 1.79 -16.98 -15.15
N TYR A 685 2.99 -16.95 -14.61
CA TYR A 685 3.33 -17.69 -13.40
C TYR A 685 2.89 -16.87 -12.20
N THR A 686 2.16 -17.45 -11.25
CA THR A 686 1.67 -16.71 -10.08
C THR A 686 1.79 -17.45 -8.75
N CYS A 687 1.80 -16.68 -7.66
CA CYS A 687 1.75 -17.20 -6.29
C CYS A 687 1.05 -16.19 -5.35
N ILE A 688 0.32 -16.66 -4.31
CA ILE A 688 -0.42 -15.81 -3.37
C ILE A 688 -0.32 -16.26 -1.91
N ALA A 689 -0.22 -15.30 -0.99
CA ALA A 689 -0.24 -15.55 0.46
C ALA A 689 -1.67 -15.84 0.95
N GLY A 690 -2.20 -17.06 0.74
CA GLY A 690 -3.58 -17.39 1.10
C GLY A 690 -4.25 -18.31 0.09
N GLY A 691 -5.49 -17.99 -0.29
CA GLY A 691 -6.24 -18.76 -1.29
C GLY A 691 -7.25 -17.90 -2.04
N THR A 692 -7.85 -18.45 -3.08
CA THR A 692 -8.80 -17.73 -3.93
C THR A 692 -10.11 -17.39 -3.20
N SER A 693 -10.49 -18.11 -2.13
CA SER A 693 -11.75 -17.89 -1.41
C SER A 693 -11.56 -17.37 0.00
N ASP A 694 -12.47 -16.52 0.48
CA ASP A 694 -12.61 -16.09 1.87
C ASP A 694 -13.44 -17.08 2.73
N ARG A 695 -14.01 -18.11 2.11
CA ARG A 695 -14.92 -19.02 2.79
C ARG A 695 -14.15 -20.07 3.52
N ARG A 696 -14.26 -20.07 4.83
CA ARG A 696 -13.60 -21.04 5.71
C ARG A 696 -13.75 -22.51 5.28
N LEU A 697 -14.92 -22.92 4.79
CA LEU A 697 -15.19 -24.30 4.37
C LEU A 697 -14.82 -24.59 2.91
N SER A 698 -14.33 -23.60 2.17
CA SER A 698 -13.77 -23.80 0.84
C SER A 698 -12.42 -24.50 0.98
N LYS A 699 -12.17 -25.49 0.11
CA LYS A 699 -10.83 -26.07 -0.03
C LYS A 699 -9.79 -25.07 -0.55
N TYR A 700 -10.24 -23.95 -1.14
CA TYR A 700 -9.39 -22.87 -1.67
C TYR A 700 -9.20 -21.71 -0.67
N TYR A 701 -9.45 -21.93 0.62
CA TYR A 701 -9.35 -20.87 1.63
C TYR A 701 -7.89 -20.52 1.97
N LYS A 702 -7.03 -21.55 2.07
CA LYS A 702 -5.63 -21.46 2.53
C LYS A 702 -4.66 -22.29 1.69
N ASP A 703 -5.10 -22.77 0.53
CA ASP A 703 -4.36 -23.77 -0.23
C ASP A 703 -3.12 -23.24 -0.94
N GLY A 704 -2.97 -21.93 -1.10
CA GLY A 704 -1.77 -21.30 -1.65
C GLY A 704 -0.68 -20.97 -0.63
N VAL A 705 -0.94 -21.07 0.68
CA VAL A 705 0.00 -20.59 1.72
C VAL A 705 1.35 -21.33 1.68
N GLU A 706 1.34 -22.66 1.56
CA GLU A 706 2.58 -23.47 1.53
C GLU A 706 3.40 -23.19 0.27
N ASP A 707 2.74 -23.16 -0.90
CA ASP A 707 3.41 -22.83 -2.16
C ASP A 707 4.02 -21.43 -2.09
N TRP A 708 3.34 -20.48 -1.44
CA TRP A 708 3.82 -19.13 -1.24
C TRP A 708 5.07 -19.05 -0.36
N LEU A 709 5.07 -19.76 0.78
CA LEU A 709 6.24 -19.84 1.66
C LEU A 709 7.47 -20.43 0.95
N GLU A 710 7.26 -21.38 0.04
CA GLU A 710 8.32 -22.05 -0.73
C GLU A 710 8.65 -21.35 -2.06
N GLY A 711 7.93 -20.26 -2.38
CA GLY A 711 8.02 -19.57 -3.66
C GLY A 711 7.71 -20.49 -4.85
N LYS A 712 6.81 -21.46 -4.73
CA LYS A 712 6.32 -22.32 -5.81
C LYS A 712 5.20 -21.61 -6.56
N PHE A 713 5.35 -21.50 -7.88
CA PHE A 713 4.41 -20.80 -8.74
C PHE A 713 3.50 -21.79 -9.45
N LYS A 714 2.22 -21.44 -9.55
CA LYS A 714 1.28 -22.08 -10.47
C LYS A 714 1.30 -21.37 -11.82
N LYS A 715 0.77 -22.03 -12.85
CA LYS A 715 0.67 -21.48 -14.21
C LYS A 715 -0.77 -21.08 -14.52
N LEU A 716 -0.94 -19.85 -14.99
CA LEU A 716 -2.17 -19.40 -15.64
C LEU A 716 -1.92 -19.34 -17.15
N GLU A 717 -2.80 -19.94 -17.95
CA GLU A 717 -2.62 -20.05 -19.40
C GLU A 717 -3.67 -19.23 -20.16
N GLY A 718 -3.22 -18.53 -21.20
CA GLY A 718 -4.06 -17.76 -22.10
C GLY A 718 -4.75 -18.68 -23.10
N GLN A 719 -6.07 -18.75 -23.02
CA GLN A 719 -6.88 -19.54 -23.94
C GLN A 719 -7.40 -18.63 -25.06
N LEU A 720 -6.82 -18.76 -26.27
CA LEU A 720 -7.41 -18.24 -27.50
C LEU A 720 -8.22 -19.35 -28.17
N PRO A 721 -9.31 -19.03 -28.90
CA PRO A 721 -9.95 -20.03 -29.76
C PRO A 721 -8.93 -20.60 -30.74
N GLU A 722 -8.97 -21.92 -30.96
CA GLU A 722 -8.21 -22.60 -32.02
C GLU A 722 -8.62 -22.13 -33.42
#